data_AF-A0A091VVG8-F1
#
_entry.id   AF-A0A091VVG8-F1
#
_cell.length_a   1.000
_cell.length_b   1.000
_cell.length_c   1.000
_cell.angle_alpha   90.00
_cell.angle_beta   90.00
_cell.angle_gamma   90.00
#
_symmetry.space_group_name_H-M   'P 1'
#
loop_
_entity.id
_entity.type
_entity.pdbx_description
1 polymer ?
#
loop_
_entity_poly.entity_id
_entity_poly.type
_entity_poly.pdbx_seq_one_letter_code
_entity_poly.pdbx_strand_id
1 'polypeptide(L)'
;QENPYLFTNKNSNYSSSLETSNTKETSQERSYGTNIPCFDRSPSDTVPVSVHNLKPADIRVIAALGDSLTAANGAASKPHDVLDVLTQYRGISWSVGGNENISTVTTLANFLREFNPSLIGYSTGNGKETADNAALNQAVAGDRAEHVAAQVRRLVNLMKNDTRINFQTDWKIVTLFIGGNDLCQFCNDPARYSPENYTYNLQIALDILHSEVPRTFVNLVTVLSIASLRELHALKNNSCPKLLMRILCPCVINPEDNSNELKKVIYFNRRYQERTRQLVESGRYDSKDDFTVVMQPFLVKVDMPKTQEGLPDSSYFAPDCFHFSQKTHSQAARALWNNMLEPLGEKTDNQQLEGEIVLKCPSEAEPFLRTYKNSNYTYPNEMPHYGSQLLCEDRSPSSPPATSVHFLKPADVKIIAALGDSLTAGTGIASDNLLDLDTEYRGLSWSIGGDMSLENMTTLPNIFREFNATITGYSTGTGSENDSNAFLNQAVPGAQAVHLPAQARNLLSLMKTDPRIDFGADWKLITIHIGANDLCNYCKGPDHYSAENFIRRIQETLDILHNQASAVPKALVSLVDVMDLLPLRKLFVDTEVQCPTYMADYLCSCVLTGEENSPNLTIVREATRAYQLGIRNLVESGRYDTHENFTVVIQPFLQNPKIPLGQDDLPDISYFSPDCFHPSQKGHSQLAKALWSAMLQPVGQKADSFDFMADIVLDCPTQDTPFLGTYKNSNYTYPSVEPTNEPTENWGSDLSCSEQAPSSRVPTSAHELQPADIKVIGALGDSLTTAVGAKATDLQTDWRGLSWSIGGDGTLETQTTLPNILKKFNPNVFGFSTGTSKETAGFNVAERGATAQNMSAQARELVELMRSSSKINFKEDWKLITILVGGNDLCQYCLDEETYSVQKYVKHLQDTLDVFYEELPRVFVNIVEILEISGLRQIAASSSECALTAKAACPCFLKPEENSSELQEIERVNRDFQVEALQLVNSGLYEGREDFAVAMQPFFRNTLLPLDSNGKPDLSFFAADCFHFSARGYAEMAAALWNNMLEPVGEKQTYNNFTHDRSKLKCPNQEKPFLSTLRNSGFRNSDVNLEKTKPSVPYWAVIVAAVGGVLVGSLL
;
A
#
# COMPACT_ATOMS: atom_id res chain seq x y z
N GLN A 1 79.34 26.58 -27.28
CA GLN A 1 80.64 26.14 -26.73
C GLN A 1 80.48 26.12 -25.23
N GLU A 2 80.68 25.06 -24.48
CA GLU A 2 81.47 23.82 -24.63
C GLU A 2 80.93 22.90 -23.52
N ASN A 3 80.28 21.78 -23.85
CA ASN A 3 80.85 20.45 -24.07
C ASN A 3 80.54 19.51 -22.89
N PRO A 4 80.47 18.19 -23.14
CA PRO A 4 79.21 17.45 -23.10
C PRO A 4 79.32 16.21 -22.18
N TYR A 5 78.34 15.30 -22.25
CA TYR A 5 78.25 13.94 -21.67
C TYR A 5 77.23 13.76 -20.53
N LEU A 6 76.39 12.75 -20.74
CA LEU A 6 75.32 12.26 -19.88
C LEU A 6 75.88 11.48 -18.67
N PHE A 7 75.25 11.65 -17.51
CA PHE A 7 75.55 10.86 -16.31
C PHE A 7 75.31 9.36 -16.55
N THR A 8 76.34 8.55 -16.32
CA THR A 8 76.25 7.08 -16.21
C THR A 8 76.67 6.65 -14.80
N ASN A 9 76.25 5.46 -14.36
CA ASN A 9 76.53 4.87 -13.03
C ASN A 9 78.02 4.72 -12.65
N LYS A 10 78.96 5.14 -13.51
CA LYS A 10 80.40 5.13 -13.21
C LYS A 10 80.94 6.43 -12.60
N ASN A 11 80.15 7.51 -12.53
CA ASN A 11 80.62 8.82 -12.01
C ASN A 11 79.92 9.30 -10.72
N SER A 12 79.15 8.44 -10.05
CA SER A 12 78.57 8.76 -8.74
C SER A 12 79.09 7.79 -7.67
N ASN A 13 79.92 8.31 -6.77
CA ASN A 13 80.41 7.60 -5.58
C ASN A 13 79.24 7.34 -4.61
N TYR A 14 78.72 6.11 -4.59
CA TYR A 14 78.10 5.56 -3.39
C TYR A 14 78.49 4.08 -3.23
N SER A 15 79.04 3.79 -2.06
CA SER A 15 79.71 2.56 -1.66
C SER A 15 78.79 1.35 -1.65
N SER A 16 79.12 0.30 -2.42
CA SER A 16 78.56 -1.06 -2.28
C SER A 16 79.51 -1.92 -1.43
N SER A 17 79.11 -2.24 -0.20
CA SER A 17 79.80 -3.23 0.65
C SER A 17 79.25 -4.64 0.39
N LEU A 18 80.08 -5.44 -0.28
CA LEU A 18 80.29 -6.89 -0.23
C LEU A 18 79.22 -7.83 0.38
N GLU A 19 78.69 -8.66 -0.53
CA GLU A 19 78.47 -10.10 -0.46
C GLU A 19 78.75 -10.84 0.86
N THR A 20 77.70 -11.49 1.38
CA THR A 20 77.80 -12.89 1.81
C THR A 20 76.89 -13.73 0.92
N SER A 21 77.52 -14.51 0.05
CA SER A 21 76.91 -15.62 -0.67
C SER A 21 76.63 -16.74 0.33
N ASN A 22 75.36 -17.02 0.59
CA ASN A 22 74.90 -18.36 0.98
C ASN A 22 74.12 -18.97 -0.20
N THR A 23 74.89 -19.56 -1.11
CA THR A 23 74.43 -20.59 -2.04
C THR A 23 73.68 -21.72 -1.32
N LYS A 24 72.59 -22.15 -1.95
CA LYS A 24 71.86 -23.41 -1.74
C LYS A 24 71.11 -23.56 -0.41
N GLU A 25 69.83 -23.19 -0.44
CA GLU A 25 68.82 -24.21 -0.23
C GLU A 25 68.21 -24.57 -1.59
N THR A 26 68.58 -25.76 -2.02
CA THR A 26 67.83 -26.59 -2.97
C THR A 26 66.33 -26.39 -2.86
N SER A 27 65.64 -26.57 -3.98
CA SER A 27 64.25 -27.04 -4.03
C SER A 27 64.09 -28.23 -3.08
N GLN A 28 63.82 -27.98 -1.80
CA GLN A 28 63.07 -28.94 -1.02
C GLN A 28 61.74 -29.03 -1.75
N GLU A 29 61.46 -30.18 -2.37
CA GLU A 29 60.08 -30.63 -2.52
C GLU A 29 59.42 -30.35 -1.18
N ARG A 30 58.63 -29.27 -1.10
CA ARG A 30 57.87 -28.97 0.11
C ARG A 30 56.86 -30.09 0.20
N SER A 31 57.21 -31.15 0.93
CA SER A 31 56.22 -32.09 1.40
C SER A 31 55.21 -31.26 2.18
N TYR A 32 54.01 -31.13 1.62
CA TYR A 32 52.86 -30.57 2.35
C TYR A 32 52.24 -31.62 3.26
N GLY A 33 53.03 -32.63 3.66
CA GLY A 33 52.63 -33.70 4.53
C GLY A 33 52.34 -33.23 5.95
N THR A 34 51.71 -34.12 6.68
CA THR A 34 51.32 -33.92 8.07
C THR A 34 51.72 -35.12 8.90
N ASN A 35 52.19 -34.85 10.12
CA ASN A 35 52.44 -35.88 11.12
C ASN A 35 51.20 -36.02 12.01
N ILE A 36 50.71 -37.25 12.20
CA ILE A 36 49.53 -37.52 13.03
C ILE A 36 49.97 -37.89 14.45
N PRO A 37 49.69 -37.05 15.47
CA PRO A 37 50.09 -37.33 16.85
C PRO A 37 49.13 -38.29 17.58
N CYS A 38 48.06 -38.77 16.92
CA CYS A 38 47.02 -39.57 17.55
C CYS A 38 47.50 -41.01 17.82
N PHE A 39 47.46 -41.41 19.11
CA PHE A 39 47.91 -42.73 19.57
C PHE A 39 46.83 -43.81 19.46
N ASP A 40 45.58 -43.52 19.84
CA ASP A 40 44.47 -44.44 19.61
C ASP A 40 43.93 -44.27 18.19
N ARG A 41 44.00 -45.37 17.43
CA ARG A 41 43.54 -45.46 16.05
C ARG A 41 42.64 -46.67 15.82
N SER A 42 42.18 -47.29 16.91
CA SER A 42 41.46 -48.55 16.87
C SER A 42 40.03 -48.35 16.37
N PRO A 43 39.46 -49.27 15.57
CA PRO A 43 38.04 -49.26 15.26
C PRO A 43 37.19 -49.49 16.52
N SER A 44 35.88 -49.27 16.41
CA SER A 44 34.93 -49.67 17.44
C SER A 44 34.89 -51.20 17.56
N ASP A 45 34.67 -51.71 18.78
CA ASP A 45 34.63 -53.17 19.06
C ASP A 45 33.59 -53.91 18.21
N THR A 46 32.51 -53.20 17.85
CA THR A 46 31.49 -53.66 16.90
C THR A 46 31.19 -52.54 15.92
N VAL A 47 30.74 -52.91 14.71
CA VAL A 47 30.34 -51.92 13.70
C VAL A 47 29.19 -51.07 14.27
N PRO A 48 29.38 -49.75 14.44
CA PRO A 48 28.37 -48.92 15.09
C PRO A 48 27.08 -48.91 14.27
N VAL A 49 25.95 -48.88 14.98
CA VAL A 49 24.61 -48.76 14.36
C VAL A 49 24.12 -47.32 14.28
N SER A 50 24.75 -46.42 15.06
CA SER A 50 24.41 -45.01 15.15
C SER A 50 25.57 -44.15 14.69
N VAL A 51 25.28 -43.12 13.91
CA VAL A 51 26.24 -42.14 13.40
C VAL A 51 26.88 -41.32 14.52
N HIS A 52 26.20 -41.25 15.68
CA HIS A 52 26.66 -40.54 16.86
C HIS A 52 27.76 -41.27 17.64
N ASN A 53 28.01 -42.56 17.31
CA ASN A 53 29.05 -43.39 17.94
C ASN A 53 30.15 -43.77 16.94
N LEU A 54 30.37 -42.95 15.92
CA LEU A 54 31.26 -43.26 14.81
C LEU A 54 32.69 -42.80 15.11
N LYS A 55 33.64 -43.74 15.23
CA LYS A 55 35.07 -43.42 15.30
C LYS A 55 35.63 -43.20 13.88
N PRO A 56 36.73 -42.43 13.70
CA PRO A 56 37.37 -42.29 12.39
C PRO A 56 37.73 -43.63 11.71
N ALA A 57 38.12 -44.63 12.50
CA ALA A 57 38.48 -45.97 12.02
C ALA A 57 37.27 -46.80 11.51
N ASP A 58 36.04 -46.42 11.87
CA ASP A 58 34.82 -47.12 11.44
C ASP A 58 34.40 -46.73 10.01
N ILE A 59 34.91 -45.62 9.48
CA ILE A 59 34.61 -45.15 8.12
C ILE A 59 35.24 -46.09 7.10
N ARG A 60 34.42 -46.63 6.20
CA ARG A 60 34.87 -47.53 5.12
C ARG A 60 34.93 -46.85 3.77
N VAL A 61 34.04 -45.89 3.52
CA VAL A 61 33.89 -45.23 2.21
C VAL A 61 34.00 -43.71 2.37
N ILE A 62 34.81 -43.08 1.52
CA ILE A 62 34.89 -41.62 1.41
C ILE A 62 34.45 -41.15 0.02
N ALA A 63 33.71 -40.05 -0.03
CA ALA A 63 33.25 -39.43 -1.27
C ALA A 63 33.26 -37.89 -1.16
N ALA A 64 33.20 -37.21 -2.31
CA ALA A 64 33.03 -35.76 -2.33
C ALA A 64 32.15 -35.26 -3.47
N LEU A 65 31.48 -34.13 -3.22
CA LEU A 65 30.58 -33.40 -4.10
C LEU A 65 30.97 -31.93 -4.07
N GLY A 66 30.83 -31.21 -5.18
CA GLY A 66 31.19 -29.80 -5.24
C GLY A 66 31.64 -29.29 -6.59
N ASP A 67 32.46 -28.26 -6.56
CA ASP A 67 32.98 -27.58 -7.75
C ASP A 67 34.49 -27.85 -8.00
N SER A 68 35.14 -26.91 -8.69
CA SER A 68 36.56 -26.95 -9.05
C SER A 68 37.51 -26.94 -7.85
N LEU A 69 37.11 -26.37 -6.70
CA LEU A 69 37.92 -26.43 -5.48
C LEU A 69 37.93 -27.84 -4.88
N THR A 70 36.83 -28.58 -5.02
CA THR A 70 36.73 -29.99 -4.60
C THR A 70 37.36 -30.94 -5.63
N ALA A 71 37.39 -30.56 -6.92
CA ALA A 71 38.12 -31.27 -7.97
C ALA A 71 39.64 -30.99 -7.97
N ALA A 72 40.11 -30.03 -7.17
CA ALA A 72 41.51 -29.60 -7.09
C ALA A 72 42.07 -29.06 -8.42
N ASN A 73 41.32 -28.21 -9.10
CA ASN A 73 41.76 -27.52 -10.31
C ASN A 73 43.07 -26.74 -10.05
N GLY A 74 44.11 -27.03 -10.84
CA GLY A 74 45.38 -26.33 -10.79
C GLY A 74 46.20 -26.49 -9.50
N ALA A 75 45.81 -27.37 -8.58
CA ALA A 75 46.40 -27.43 -7.25
C ALA A 75 47.91 -27.73 -7.26
N ALA A 76 48.39 -28.56 -8.20
CA ALA A 76 49.82 -28.87 -8.37
C ALA A 76 50.45 -28.15 -9.59
N SER A 77 49.77 -27.16 -10.17
CA SER A 77 50.29 -26.43 -11.31
C SER A 77 51.52 -25.61 -10.93
N LYS A 78 52.49 -25.54 -11.86
CA LYS A 78 53.68 -24.74 -11.66
C LYS A 78 53.33 -23.26 -11.62
N PRO A 79 54.06 -22.43 -10.84
CA PRO A 79 53.85 -20.98 -10.85
C PRO A 79 53.81 -20.42 -12.28
N HIS A 80 52.84 -19.54 -12.55
CA HIS A 80 52.58 -18.91 -13.85
C HIS A 80 52.03 -19.81 -14.97
N ASP A 81 51.81 -21.11 -14.75
CA ASP A 81 51.16 -21.99 -15.74
C ASP A 81 49.63 -21.93 -15.62
N VAL A 82 49.04 -20.84 -16.14
CA VAL A 82 47.59 -20.60 -16.06
C VAL A 82 46.79 -21.62 -16.88
N LEU A 83 47.38 -22.21 -17.94
CA LEU A 83 46.66 -23.19 -18.77
C LEU A 83 46.47 -24.52 -18.04
N ASP A 84 47.43 -24.93 -17.21
CA ASP A 84 47.35 -26.16 -16.43
C ASP A 84 46.31 -26.10 -15.28
N VAL A 85 45.73 -24.93 -14.99
CA VAL A 85 44.60 -24.81 -14.05
C VAL A 85 43.36 -25.58 -14.52
N LEU A 86 43.24 -25.84 -15.83
CA LEU A 86 42.19 -26.71 -16.39
C LEU A 86 42.37 -28.18 -15.99
N THR A 87 43.56 -28.57 -15.52
CA THR A 87 43.85 -29.91 -15.00
C THR A 87 43.26 -30.05 -13.60
N GLN A 88 42.45 -31.08 -13.40
CA GLN A 88 41.80 -31.42 -12.13
C GLN A 88 42.67 -32.43 -11.37
N TYR A 89 43.42 -31.97 -10.37
CA TYR A 89 44.37 -32.79 -9.61
C TYR A 89 43.69 -33.56 -8.46
N ARG A 90 42.68 -34.37 -8.79
CA ARG A 90 41.80 -35.05 -7.82
C ARG A 90 42.54 -35.86 -6.76
N GLY A 91 43.71 -36.42 -7.09
CA GLY A 91 44.56 -37.16 -6.17
C GLY A 91 45.06 -36.39 -4.96
N ILE A 92 45.12 -35.06 -5.04
CA ILE A 92 45.54 -34.16 -3.95
C ILE A 92 44.39 -33.26 -3.46
N SER A 93 43.14 -33.58 -3.81
CA SER A 93 41.97 -32.86 -3.32
C SER A 93 41.87 -32.97 -1.79
N TRP A 94 41.60 -31.84 -1.13
CA TRP A 94 41.69 -31.71 0.32
C TRP A 94 40.68 -32.61 1.05
N SER A 95 39.52 -32.85 0.43
CA SER A 95 38.41 -33.59 1.02
C SER A 95 38.38 -35.09 0.68
N VAL A 96 39.05 -35.54 -0.39
CA VAL A 96 38.90 -36.94 -0.90
C VAL A 96 40.10 -37.49 -1.68
N GLY A 97 41.15 -36.71 -1.94
CA GLY A 97 42.33 -37.19 -2.66
C GLY A 97 43.16 -38.19 -1.86
N GLY A 98 43.67 -39.25 -2.46
CA GLY A 98 44.45 -40.30 -1.79
C GLY A 98 45.79 -40.61 -2.44
N ASN A 99 46.40 -39.64 -3.12
CA ASN A 99 47.78 -39.79 -3.58
C ASN A 99 48.72 -39.98 -2.38
N GLU A 100 49.71 -40.86 -2.54
CA GLU A 100 50.79 -41.08 -1.59
C GLU A 100 50.29 -41.40 -0.15
N ASN A 101 50.92 -40.82 0.87
CA ASN A 101 50.56 -41.00 2.28
C ASN A 101 50.44 -39.65 3.00
N ILE A 102 49.97 -39.64 4.25
CA ILE A 102 49.75 -38.39 4.99
C ILE A 102 51.04 -37.58 5.19
N SER A 103 52.20 -38.23 5.28
CA SER A 103 53.51 -37.57 5.48
C SER A 103 54.04 -36.83 4.24
N THR A 104 53.34 -36.93 3.11
CA THR A 104 53.69 -36.31 1.82
C THR A 104 52.55 -35.45 1.28
N VAL A 105 51.32 -35.99 1.30
CA VAL A 105 50.11 -35.36 0.75
C VAL A 105 49.04 -35.32 1.84
N THR A 106 48.70 -34.12 2.30
CA THR A 106 47.70 -33.93 3.35
C THR A 106 46.29 -33.79 2.76
N THR A 107 45.44 -34.78 3.02
CA THR A 107 44.02 -34.83 2.62
C THR A 107 43.21 -35.56 3.67
N LEU A 108 41.88 -35.36 3.70
CA LEU A 108 41.00 -36.10 4.60
C LEU A 108 41.07 -37.62 4.36
N ALA A 109 41.19 -38.08 3.12
CA ALA A 109 41.32 -39.52 2.85
C ALA A 109 42.63 -40.09 3.44
N ASN A 110 43.75 -39.38 3.32
CA ASN A 110 45.01 -39.82 3.92
C ASN A 110 44.98 -39.74 5.45
N PHE A 111 44.24 -38.79 6.05
CA PHE A 111 43.96 -38.81 7.49
C PHE A 111 43.21 -40.08 7.89
N LEU A 112 42.09 -40.36 7.25
CA LEU A 112 41.26 -41.52 7.58
C LEU A 112 41.98 -42.85 7.32
N ARG A 113 42.89 -42.93 6.34
CA ARG A 113 43.70 -44.13 6.07
C ARG A 113 44.66 -44.51 7.20
N GLU A 114 45.05 -43.57 8.04
CA GLU A 114 45.88 -43.83 9.21
C GLU A 114 45.08 -44.49 10.35
N PHE A 115 43.76 -44.33 10.34
CA PHE A 115 42.83 -45.00 11.26
C PHE A 115 42.24 -46.28 10.65
N ASN A 116 41.95 -46.26 9.34
CA ASN A 116 41.47 -47.39 8.57
C ASN A 116 42.24 -47.54 7.25
N PRO A 117 43.31 -48.36 7.19
CA PRO A 117 44.08 -48.61 5.98
C PRO A 117 43.27 -49.19 4.82
N SER A 118 42.05 -49.65 5.11
CA SER A 118 41.12 -50.34 4.24
C SER A 118 40.08 -49.39 3.62
N LEU A 119 40.19 -48.08 3.86
CA LEU A 119 39.33 -47.03 3.27
C LEU A 119 39.31 -47.12 1.74
N ILE A 120 38.14 -46.93 1.13
CA ILE A 120 37.96 -46.88 -0.33
C ILE A 120 37.14 -45.65 -0.76
N GLY A 121 37.14 -45.36 -2.06
CA GLY A 121 36.36 -44.26 -2.66
C GLY A 121 37.15 -42.96 -2.91
N TYR A 122 38.36 -42.85 -2.36
CA TYR A 122 39.26 -41.73 -2.60
C TYR A 122 39.77 -41.66 -4.05
N SER A 123 40.00 -40.45 -4.55
CA SER A 123 40.51 -40.22 -5.91
C SER A 123 42.05 -40.25 -5.98
N THR A 124 42.62 -40.64 -7.11
CA THR A 124 44.07 -40.62 -7.36
C THR A 124 44.41 -39.94 -8.69
N GLY A 125 45.64 -39.46 -8.85
CA GLY A 125 46.11 -38.84 -10.10
C GLY A 125 45.33 -37.58 -10.51
N ASN A 126 45.18 -37.36 -11.82
CA ASN A 126 44.42 -36.26 -12.41
C ASN A 126 43.31 -36.79 -13.33
N GLY A 127 42.26 -36.00 -13.56
CA GLY A 127 41.16 -36.39 -14.45
C GLY A 127 39.81 -35.75 -14.11
N LYS A 128 38.85 -35.85 -15.04
CA LYS A 128 37.45 -35.41 -14.83
C LYS A 128 36.69 -36.41 -13.94
N GLU A 129 35.48 -36.04 -13.50
CA GLU A 129 34.61 -36.87 -12.65
C GLU A 129 34.17 -38.19 -13.29
N THR A 130 34.33 -38.30 -14.62
CA THR A 130 34.09 -39.50 -15.43
C THR A 130 35.27 -40.46 -15.50
N ALA A 131 36.47 -40.06 -15.05
CA ALA A 131 37.65 -40.91 -15.13
C ALA A 131 37.64 -41.97 -14.00
N ASP A 132 38.15 -43.17 -14.29
CA ASP A 132 38.16 -44.28 -13.32
C ASP A 132 38.87 -43.93 -12.01
N ASN A 133 39.95 -43.14 -12.10
CA ASN A 133 40.73 -42.67 -10.95
C ASN A 133 40.08 -41.52 -10.17
N ALA A 134 38.96 -40.94 -10.64
CA ALA A 134 38.15 -40.01 -9.86
C ALA A 134 37.36 -40.73 -8.75
N ALA A 135 37.14 -42.04 -8.88
CA ALA A 135 36.41 -42.86 -7.89
C ALA A 135 35.10 -42.18 -7.44
N LEU A 136 34.94 -41.88 -6.15
CA LEU A 136 33.75 -41.23 -5.59
C LEU A 136 33.89 -39.70 -5.43
N ASN A 137 34.93 -39.08 -6.00
CA ASN A 137 34.99 -37.63 -6.14
C ASN A 137 34.15 -37.22 -7.36
N GLN A 138 32.92 -36.78 -7.13
CA GLN A 138 31.95 -36.41 -8.17
C GLN A 138 31.76 -34.90 -8.31
N ALA A 139 32.67 -34.11 -7.74
CA ALA A 139 32.71 -32.66 -7.96
C ALA A 139 33.04 -32.32 -9.42
N VAL A 140 32.43 -31.26 -9.95
CA VAL A 140 32.55 -30.84 -11.36
C VAL A 140 32.96 -29.38 -11.44
N ALA A 141 34.03 -29.10 -12.19
CA ALA A 141 34.51 -27.73 -12.35
C ALA A 141 33.46 -26.82 -13.00
N GLY A 142 33.19 -25.66 -12.38
CA GLY A 142 32.19 -24.69 -12.83
C GLY A 142 30.76 -24.94 -12.34
N ASP A 143 30.52 -26.02 -11.60
CA ASP A 143 29.20 -26.31 -11.06
C ASP A 143 28.77 -25.35 -9.95
N ARG A 144 27.45 -25.26 -9.82
CA ARG A 144 26.71 -24.43 -8.87
C ARG A 144 25.80 -25.29 -8.02
N ALA A 145 25.15 -24.72 -7.02
CA ALA A 145 24.27 -25.50 -6.13
C ALA A 145 23.19 -26.29 -6.90
N GLU A 146 22.62 -25.70 -7.96
CA GLU A 146 21.61 -26.33 -8.84
C GLU A 146 22.06 -27.63 -9.52
N HIS A 147 23.37 -27.86 -9.68
CA HIS A 147 23.90 -29.08 -10.31
C HIS A 147 24.20 -30.20 -9.30
N VAL A 148 24.23 -29.91 -7.99
CA VAL A 148 24.69 -30.87 -6.97
C VAL A 148 23.78 -32.09 -6.88
N ALA A 149 22.46 -31.92 -7.09
CA ALA A 149 21.53 -33.05 -7.11
C ALA A 149 21.91 -34.10 -8.18
N ALA A 150 22.39 -33.68 -9.35
CA ALA A 150 22.87 -34.59 -10.39
C ALA A 150 24.17 -35.30 -9.97
N GLN A 151 25.08 -34.59 -9.30
CA GLN A 151 26.30 -35.19 -8.75
C GLN A 151 25.95 -36.25 -7.69
N VAL A 152 25.00 -35.97 -6.78
CA VAL A 152 24.50 -36.94 -5.78
C VAL A 152 23.95 -38.19 -6.46
N ARG A 153 23.11 -38.03 -7.49
CA ARG A 153 22.54 -39.18 -8.22
C ARG A 153 23.62 -40.06 -8.84
N ARG A 154 24.65 -39.46 -9.46
CA ARG A 154 25.78 -40.21 -10.00
C ARG A 154 26.56 -40.91 -8.90
N LEU A 155 26.86 -40.20 -7.80
CA LEU A 155 27.58 -40.75 -6.66
C LEU A 155 26.85 -41.97 -6.06
N VAL A 156 25.54 -41.89 -5.86
CA VAL A 156 24.72 -43.01 -5.36
C VAL A 156 24.78 -44.21 -6.31
N ASN A 157 24.69 -43.98 -7.62
CA ASN A 157 24.78 -45.05 -8.62
C ASN A 157 26.16 -45.73 -8.60
N LEU A 158 27.24 -44.96 -8.48
CA LEU A 158 28.60 -45.50 -8.36
C LEU A 158 28.74 -46.35 -7.09
N MET A 159 28.25 -45.86 -5.95
CA MET A 159 28.30 -46.62 -4.70
C MET A 159 27.48 -47.91 -4.74
N LYS A 160 26.32 -47.93 -5.41
CA LYS A 160 25.49 -49.13 -5.56
C LYS A 160 26.10 -50.17 -6.51
N ASN A 161 26.88 -49.73 -7.50
CA ASN A 161 27.47 -50.61 -8.52
C ASN A 161 28.88 -51.10 -8.17
N ASP A 162 29.56 -50.50 -7.20
CA ASP A 162 30.89 -50.93 -6.77
C ASP A 162 30.78 -52.12 -5.79
N THR A 163 31.18 -53.31 -6.25
CA THR A 163 31.13 -54.55 -5.46
C THR A 163 32.02 -54.53 -4.21
N ARG A 164 32.92 -53.55 -4.07
CA ARG A 164 33.79 -53.38 -2.89
C ARG A 164 33.07 -52.63 -1.76
N ILE A 165 31.94 -51.98 -2.05
CA ILE A 165 31.13 -51.20 -1.11
C ILE A 165 29.91 -52.03 -0.72
N ASN A 166 29.77 -52.36 0.55
CA ASN A 166 28.47 -52.77 1.07
C ASN A 166 27.60 -51.52 1.27
N PHE A 167 26.77 -51.22 0.27
CA PHE A 167 25.95 -50.02 0.27
C PHE A 167 25.06 -49.89 1.51
N GLN A 168 24.62 -51.00 2.11
CA GLN A 168 23.73 -50.99 3.27
C GLN A 168 24.48 -50.89 4.60
N THR A 169 25.62 -51.56 4.75
CA THR A 169 26.26 -51.72 6.07
C THR A 169 27.53 -50.90 6.28
N ASP A 170 28.22 -50.50 5.22
CA ASP A 170 29.47 -49.74 5.36
C ASP A 170 29.18 -48.30 5.81
N TRP A 171 29.99 -47.74 6.70
CA TRP A 171 29.89 -46.32 7.02
C TRP A 171 30.54 -45.46 5.94
N LYS A 172 29.80 -44.45 5.47
CA LYS A 172 30.22 -43.52 4.44
C LYS A 172 30.43 -42.13 5.04
N ILE A 173 31.47 -41.44 4.59
CA ILE A 173 31.64 -40.02 4.81
C ILE A 173 31.63 -39.29 3.48
N VAL A 174 30.76 -38.28 3.35
CA VAL A 174 30.59 -37.50 2.12
C VAL A 174 30.87 -36.04 2.42
N THR A 175 31.83 -35.44 1.74
CA THR A 175 32.13 -34.01 1.87
C THR A 175 31.50 -33.22 0.72
N LEU A 176 30.66 -32.24 1.05
CA LEU A 176 30.00 -31.35 0.11
C LEU A 176 30.52 -29.92 0.31
N PHE A 177 31.05 -29.32 -0.76
CA PHE A 177 31.49 -27.91 -0.76
C PHE A 177 31.17 -27.26 -2.11
N ILE A 178 30.31 -26.23 -2.09
CA ILE A 178 29.77 -25.56 -3.28
C ILE A 178 29.41 -24.10 -2.93
N GLY A 179 29.13 -23.27 -3.94
CA GLY A 179 28.59 -21.91 -3.77
C GLY A 179 29.50 -20.79 -4.25
N GLY A 180 30.78 -21.08 -4.50
CA GLY A 180 31.72 -20.09 -5.03
C GLY A 180 31.31 -19.58 -6.42
N ASN A 181 30.93 -20.49 -7.32
CA ASN A 181 30.49 -20.13 -8.68
C ASN A 181 29.16 -19.38 -8.70
N ASP A 182 28.24 -19.71 -7.79
CA ASP A 182 26.97 -19.01 -7.61
C ASP A 182 27.21 -17.54 -7.21
N LEU A 183 28.05 -17.31 -6.18
CA LEU A 183 28.42 -15.98 -5.73
C LEU A 183 29.29 -15.21 -6.76
N CYS A 184 30.06 -15.91 -7.59
CA CYS A 184 30.79 -15.28 -8.68
C CYS A 184 29.88 -14.76 -9.80
N GLN A 185 28.63 -15.25 -9.89
CA GLN A 185 27.70 -14.98 -10.98
C GLN A 185 26.37 -14.32 -10.53
N PHE A 186 26.14 -14.14 -9.22
CA PHE A 186 24.84 -13.63 -8.72
C PHE A 186 24.39 -12.32 -9.35
N CYS A 187 25.31 -11.40 -9.65
CA CYS A 187 25.00 -10.11 -10.26
C CYS A 187 24.46 -10.22 -11.70
N ASN A 188 24.67 -11.34 -12.39
CA ASN A 188 24.13 -11.57 -13.73
C ASN A 188 22.68 -12.07 -13.69
N ASP A 189 22.31 -12.80 -12.63
CA ASP A 189 20.96 -13.30 -12.41
C ASP A 189 20.71 -13.45 -10.89
N PRO A 190 20.35 -12.35 -10.19
CA PRO A 190 20.22 -12.34 -8.74
C PRO A 190 19.13 -13.27 -8.22
N ALA A 191 18.12 -13.56 -9.03
CA ALA A 191 17.04 -14.47 -8.69
C ALA A 191 17.51 -15.93 -8.77
N ARG A 192 18.16 -16.34 -9.88
CA ARG A 192 18.66 -17.72 -10.03
C ARG A 192 19.68 -18.10 -8.96
N TYR A 193 20.58 -17.17 -8.63
CA TYR A 193 21.63 -17.39 -7.64
C TYR A 193 21.30 -16.75 -6.29
N SER A 194 20.01 -16.57 -5.98
CA SER A 194 19.60 -16.08 -4.68
C SER A 194 19.97 -17.08 -3.57
N PRO A 195 20.17 -16.64 -2.32
CA PRO A 195 20.39 -17.55 -1.20
C PRO A 195 19.26 -18.56 -0.98
N GLU A 196 18.02 -18.23 -1.35
CA GLU A 196 16.86 -19.15 -1.35
C GLU A 196 17.12 -20.28 -2.33
N ASN A 197 17.40 -19.96 -3.60
CA ASN A 197 17.64 -20.96 -4.63
C ASN A 197 18.90 -21.78 -4.36
N TYR A 198 19.97 -21.14 -3.90
CA TYR A 198 21.17 -21.84 -3.45
C TYR A 198 20.85 -22.87 -2.35
N THR A 199 20.12 -22.45 -1.31
CA THR A 199 19.77 -23.31 -0.16
C THR A 199 18.76 -24.39 -0.53
N TYR A 200 17.78 -24.07 -1.37
CA TYR A 200 16.81 -25.03 -1.90
C TYR A 200 17.49 -26.12 -2.73
N ASN A 201 18.46 -25.76 -3.57
CA ASN A 201 19.22 -26.74 -4.34
C ASN A 201 20.11 -27.62 -3.45
N LEU A 202 20.70 -27.06 -2.39
CA LEU A 202 21.36 -27.84 -1.35
C LEU A 202 20.41 -28.78 -0.64
N GLN A 203 19.21 -28.32 -0.27
CA GLN A 203 18.18 -29.14 0.35
C GLN A 203 17.80 -30.31 -0.55
N ILE A 204 17.59 -30.11 -1.86
CA ILE A 204 17.31 -31.22 -2.79
C ILE A 204 18.43 -32.25 -2.75
N ALA A 205 19.69 -31.82 -2.82
CA ALA A 205 20.83 -32.73 -2.80
C ALA A 205 20.93 -33.52 -1.49
N LEU A 206 20.75 -32.85 -0.35
CA LEU A 206 20.80 -33.47 0.99
C LEU A 206 19.60 -34.39 1.25
N ASP A 207 18.40 -34.03 0.78
CA ASP A 207 17.20 -34.87 0.86
C ASP A 207 17.37 -36.19 0.08
N ILE A 208 18.04 -36.16 -1.08
CA ILE A 208 18.39 -37.39 -1.83
C ILE A 208 19.37 -38.26 -1.01
N LEU A 209 20.41 -37.66 -0.43
CA LEU A 209 21.36 -38.40 0.42
C LEU A 209 20.66 -39.01 1.64
N HIS A 210 19.85 -38.22 2.34
CA HIS A 210 19.12 -38.65 3.54
C HIS A 210 18.11 -39.76 3.23
N SER A 211 17.43 -39.70 2.07
CA SER A 211 16.45 -40.73 1.69
C SER A 211 17.09 -42.01 1.15
N GLU A 212 18.21 -41.94 0.42
CA GLU A 212 18.72 -43.09 -0.33
C GLU A 212 20.00 -43.72 0.21
N VAL A 213 20.80 -42.99 1.01
CA VAL A 213 22.11 -43.47 1.46
C VAL A 213 22.07 -43.77 2.96
N PRO A 214 22.06 -45.05 3.36
CA PRO A 214 22.10 -45.44 4.77
C PRO A 214 23.52 -45.24 5.32
N ARG A 215 23.65 -45.19 6.66
CA ARG A 215 24.94 -45.15 7.38
C ARG A 215 25.91 -44.09 6.84
N THR A 216 25.49 -42.83 6.87
CA THR A 216 26.25 -41.74 6.24
C THR A 216 26.44 -40.54 7.17
N PHE A 217 27.69 -40.09 7.29
CA PHE A 217 28.07 -38.82 7.88
C PHE A 217 28.36 -37.81 6.75
N VAL A 218 27.58 -36.73 6.66
CA VAL A 218 27.82 -35.70 5.64
C VAL A 218 28.56 -34.52 6.26
N ASN A 219 29.76 -34.23 5.75
CA ASN A 219 30.46 -32.96 5.99
C ASN A 219 29.91 -31.92 5.03
N LEU A 220 29.10 -30.98 5.51
CA LEU A 220 28.67 -29.82 4.74
C LEU A 220 29.58 -28.64 5.06
N VAL A 221 30.54 -28.35 4.18
CA VAL A 221 31.48 -27.25 4.39
C VAL A 221 30.83 -25.96 3.92
N THR A 222 30.74 -24.98 4.81
CA THR A 222 30.10 -23.70 4.52
C THR A 222 30.91 -22.92 3.49
N VAL A 223 30.23 -22.24 2.56
CA VAL A 223 30.90 -21.40 1.55
C VAL A 223 31.82 -20.37 2.21
N LEU A 224 33.01 -20.20 1.65
CA LEU A 224 34.02 -19.28 2.14
C LEU A 224 33.66 -17.82 1.89
N SER A 225 34.16 -16.88 2.70
CA SER A 225 34.10 -15.45 2.38
C SER A 225 34.96 -15.14 1.15
N ILE A 226 34.33 -14.80 0.01
CA ILE A 226 35.04 -14.58 -1.26
C ILE A 226 35.42 -13.11 -1.50
N ALA A 227 34.95 -12.18 -0.67
CA ALA A 227 35.23 -10.74 -0.84
C ALA A 227 36.73 -10.41 -0.68
N SER A 228 37.43 -11.16 0.17
CA SER A 228 38.88 -11.03 0.42
C SER A 228 39.73 -11.26 -0.82
N LEU A 229 39.22 -11.99 -1.83
CA LEU A 229 39.88 -12.21 -3.11
C LEU A 229 40.27 -10.89 -3.82
N ARG A 230 39.51 -9.82 -3.59
CA ARG A 230 39.80 -8.48 -4.14
C ARG A 230 41.18 -7.96 -3.73
N GLU A 231 41.61 -8.25 -2.51
CA GLU A 231 42.91 -7.82 -2.00
C GLU A 231 44.05 -8.35 -2.87
N LEU A 232 43.94 -9.60 -3.31
CA LEU A 232 44.91 -10.21 -4.20
C LEU A 232 44.90 -9.50 -5.55
N HIS A 233 43.74 -9.19 -6.14
CA HIS A 233 43.67 -8.55 -7.47
C HIS A 233 43.93 -7.03 -7.47
N ALA A 234 43.91 -6.37 -6.32
CA ALA A 234 44.19 -4.94 -6.16
C ALA A 234 45.68 -4.59 -6.31
N LEU A 235 46.60 -5.52 -6.01
CA LEU A 235 48.04 -5.28 -6.10
C LEU A 235 48.49 -4.97 -7.54
N LYS A 236 49.21 -3.85 -7.74
CA LYS A 236 49.66 -3.42 -9.07
C LYS A 236 50.75 -4.30 -9.69
N ASN A 237 51.60 -4.94 -8.88
CA ASN A 237 52.78 -5.69 -9.31
C ASN A 237 52.69 -7.21 -9.03
N ASN A 238 51.51 -7.83 -9.20
CA ASN A 238 51.39 -9.28 -9.09
C ASN A 238 51.13 -9.97 -10.43
N SER A 239 51.41 -11.27 -10.48
CA SER A 239 51.29 -12.09 -11.70
C SER A 239 49.87 -12.63 -11.94
N CYS A 240 48.88 -12.16 -11.19
CA CYS A 240 47.52 -12.66 -11.24
C CYS A 240 46.80 -12.23 -12.53
N PRO A 241 46.10 -13.14 -13.22
CA PRO A 241 45.43 -12.84 -14.49
C PRO A 241 44.12 -12.06 -14.25
N LYS A 242 44.23 -10.75 -14.03
CA LYS A 242 43.09 -9.88 -13.69
C LYS A 242 41.95 -9.94 -14.71
N LEU A 243 42.27 -10.00 -16.00
CA LEU A 243 41.26 -10.09 -17.07
C LEU A 243 40.46 -11.40 -16.98
N LEU A 244 41.13 -12.51 -16.70
CA LEU A 244 40.48 -13.81 -16.50
C LEU A 244 39.52 -13.76 -15.30
N MET A 245 39.95 -13.16 -14.20
CA MET A 245 39.12 -13.09 -12.99
C MET A 245 37.92 -12.15 -13.11
N ARG A 246 38.00 -11.10 -13.92
CA ARG A 246 36.83 -10.29 -14.29
C ARG A 246 35.78 -11.07 -15.10
N ILE A 247 36.18 -12.15 -15.78
CA ILE A 247 35.27 -13.02 -16.55
C ILE A 247 34.70 -14.12 -15.66
N LEU A 248 35.54 -14.77 -14.85
CA LEU A 248 35.12 -15.91 -14.03
C LEU A 248 34.32 -15.48 -12.80
N CYS A 249 34.70 -14.37 -12.16
CA CYS A 249 34.08 -13.87 -10.94
C CYS A 249 33.78 -12.36 -11.01
N PRO A 250 33.00 -11.90 -12.02
CA PRO A 250 32.72 -10.50 -12.24
C PRO A 250 32.11 -9.83 -11.02
N CYS A 251 31.21 -10.52 -10.32
CA CYS A 251 30.46 -9.94 -9.22
C CYS A 251 31.34 -9.58 -8.03
N VAL A 252 32.49 -10.23 -7.85
CA VAL A 252 33.43 -9.93 -6.76
C VAL A 252 34.47 -8.90 -7.18
N ILE A 253 35.01 -9.03 -8.40
CA ILE A 253 36.19 -8.30 -8.86
C ILE A 253 35.84 -6.95 -9.51
N ASN A 254 34.70 -6.84 -10.18
CA ASN A 254 34.32 -5.62 -10.90
C ASN A 254 33.80 -4.47 -10.03
N PRO A 255 33.06 -4.71 -8.91
CA PRO A 255 32.52 -3.62 -8.11
C PRO A 255 33.61 -2.67 -7.61
N GLU A 256 33.34 -1.37 -7.54
CA GLU A 256 34.25 -0.40 -6.92
C GLU A 256 34.29 -0.59 -5.40
N ASP A 257 35.35 -0.13 -4.75
CA ASP A 257 35.42 -0.13 -3.29
C ASP A 257 34.29 0.73 -2.71
N ASN A 258 33.68 0.28 -1.61
CA ASN A 258 32.54 0.93 -0.96
C ASN A 258 31.24 1.04 -1.80
N SER A 259 31.20 0.43 -2.99
CA SER A 259 30.01 0.40 -3.85
C SER A 259 28.88 -0.45 -3.27
N ASN A 260 27.65 -0.19 -3.74
CA ASN A 260 26.48 -0.99 -3.35
C ASN A 260 26.59 -2.43 -3.88
N GLU A 261 27.21 -2.61 -5.04
CA GLU A 261 27.47 -3.91 -5.65
C GLU A 261 28.40 -4.76 -4.76
N LEU A 262 29.46 -4.15 -4.19
CA LEU A 262 30.34 -4.83 -3.24
C LEU A 262 29.62 -5.20 -1.94
N LYS A 263 28.78 -4.30 -1.41
CA LYS A 263 27.95 -4.59 -0.22
C LYS A 263 27.02 -5.77 -0.49
N LYS A 264 26.42 -5.85 -1.68
CA LYS A 264 25.58 -6.99 -2.11
C LYS A 264 26.36 -8.31 -2.15
N VAL A 265 27.61 -8.33 -2.60
CA VAL A 265 28.46 -9.54 -2.58
C VAL A 265 28.65 -10.06 -1.15
N ILE A 266 29.06 -9.18 -0.23
CA ILE A 266 29.31 -9.52 1.17
C ILE A 266 28.01 -10.04 1.80
N TYR A 267 26.91 -9.38 1.50
CA TYR A 267 25.59 -9.74 1.97
C TYR A 267 25.14 -11.13 1.46
N PHE A 268 25.20 -11.41 0.15
CA PHE A 268 24.84 -12.72 -0.41
C PHE A 268 25.69 -13.85 0.16
N ASN A 269 27.00 -13.62 0.30
CA ASN A 269 27.91 -14.60 0.90
C ASN A 269 27.49 -14.95 2.33
N ARG A 270 27.26 -13.93 3.19
CA ARG A 270 26.78 -14.13 4.56
C ARG A 270 25.42 -14.87 4.59
N ARG A 271 24.51 -14.57 3.67
CA ARG A 271 23.20 -15.24 3.60
C ARG A 271 23.30 -16.70 3.15
N TYR A 272 24.21 -17.05 2.24
CA TYR A 272 24.48 -18.44 1.90
C TYR A 272 24.94 -19.20 3.15
N GLN A 273 25.85 -18.60 3.93
CA GLN A 273 26.37 -19.20 5.16
C GLN A 273 25.25 -19.39 6.20
N GLU A 274 24.42 -18.38 6.44
CA GLU A 274 23.34 -18.39 7.42
C GLU A 274 22.21 -19.35 7.07
N ARG A 275 21.71 -19.32 5.83
CA ARG A 275 20.66 -20.21 5.35
C ARG A 275 21.11 -21.67 5.31
N THR A 276 22.37 -21.93 4.96
CA THR A 276 22.94 -23.30 5.05
C THR A 276 22.93 -23.80 6.50
N ARG A 277 23.28 -22.92 7.45
CA ARG A 277 23.21 -23.24 8.89
C ARG A 277 21.77 -23.55 9.32
N GLN A 278 20.80 -22.70 8.99
CA GLN A 278 19.38 -22.93 9.31
C GLN A 278 18.84 -24.23 8.72
N LEU A 279 19.19 -24.53 7.47
CA LEU A 279 18.77 -25.77 6.81
C LEU A 279 19.22 -27.01 7.62
N VAL A 280 20.47 -27.03 8.09
CA VAL A 280 21.00 -28.15 8.88
C VAL A 280 20.49 -28.12 10.32
N GLU A 281 20.48 -26.96 10.97
CA GLU A 281 20.07 -26.79 12.37
C GLU A 281 18.55 -26.88 12.57
N SER A 282 17.75 -26.99 11.50
CA SER A 282 16.34 -27.37 11.58
C SER A 282 16.11 -28.78 12.15
N GLY A 283 17.18 -29.60 12.26
CA GLY A 283 17.10 -31.00 12.70
C GLY A 283 16.54 -31.95 11.65
N ARG A 284 16.22 -31.48 10.43
CA ARG A 284 15.62 -32.27 9.34
C ARG A 284 16.39 -33.55 9.02
N TYR A 285 17.71 -33.52 9.11
CA TYR A 285 18.58 -34.65 8.72
C TYR A 285 18.96 -35.57 9.87
N ASP A 286 18.48 -35.29 11.08
CA ASP A 286 18.74 -36.08 12.29
C ASP A 286 17.49 -36.87 12.71
N SER A 287 16.62 -37.16 11.74
CA SER A 287 15.38 -37.94 11.94
C SER A 287 15.64 -39.45 12.11
N LYS A 288 16.86 -39.93 11.85
CA LYS A 288 17.27 -41.32 11.97
C LYS A 288 18.69 -41.44 12.52
N ASP A 289 18.94 -42.45 13.34
CA ASP A 289 20.23 -42.62 14.03
C ASP A 289 21.39 -43.01 13.08
N ASP A 290 21.13 -43.40 11.83
CA ASP A 290 22.16 -43.83 10.87
C ASP A 290 22.61 -42.77 9.87
N PHE A 291 22.15 -41.53 10.01
CA PHE A 291 22.51 -40.43 9.12
C PHE A 291 22.54 -39.10 9.84
N THR A 292 23.44 -38.21 9.44
CA THR A 292 23.47 -36.83 9.92
C THR A 292 24.18 -35.94 8.91
N VAL A 293 23.81 -34.65 8.89
CA VAL A 293 24.54 -33.60 8.18
C VAL A 293 25.17 -32.69 9.22
N VAL A 294 26.49 -32.55 9.16
CA VAL A 294 27.25 -31.71 10.09
C VAL A 294 27.89 -30.56 9.33
N MET A 295 27.55 -29.34 9.76
CA MET A 295 28.18 -28.12 9.27
C MET A 295 29.66 -28.05 9.67
N GLN A 296 30.51 -27.68 8.72
CA GLN A 296 31.95 -27.47 8.95
C GLN A 296 32.34 -26.02 8.60
N PRO A 297 32.22 -25.07 9.56
CA PRO A 297 32.31 -23.64 9.28
C PRO A 297 33.73 -23.06 9.16
N PHE A 298 34.79 -23.86 9.16
CA PHE A 298 36.18 -23.36 9.23
C PHE A 298 36.59 -22.36 8.13
N LEU A 299 35.84 -22.26 7.02
CA LEU A 299 36.07 -21.29 5.93
C LEU A 299 35.18 -20.02 6.00
N VAL A 300 34.26 -19.91 6.97
CA VAL A 300 33.27 -18.83 7.04
C VAL A 300 33.95 -17.46 7.14
N LYS A 301 34.89 -17.32 8.08
CA LYS A 301 35.67 -16.09 8.32
C LYS A 301 37.15 -16.32 7.96
N VAL A 302 37.41 -16.64 6.70
CA VAL A 302 38.78 -16.82 6.20
C VAL A 302 39.37 -15.50 5.71
N ASP A 303 40.51 -15.12 6.27
CA ASP A 303 41.27 -13.92 5.86
C ASP A 303 42.18 -14.23 4.67
N MET A 304 42.53 -13.20 3.89
CA MET A 304 43.48 -13.31 2.79
C MET A 304 44.88 -13.63 3.33
N PRO A 305 45.51 -14.77 2.97
CA PRO A 305 46.85 -15.10 3.41
C PRO A 305 47.86 -13.99 3.08
N LYS A 306 48.73 -13.63 4.02
CA LYS A 306 49.75 -12.58 3.90
C LYS A 306 51.18 -13.14 3.91
N THR A 307 52.08 -12.44 3.25
CA THR A 307 53.52 -12.61 3.37
C THR A 307 54.02 -11.95 4.67
N GLN A 308 55.30 -12.13 5.00
CA GLN A 308 55.91 -11.47 6.18
C GLN A 308 55.84 -9.94 6.09
N GLU A 309 55.74 -9.39 4.88
CA GLU A 309 55.59 -7.96 4.60
C GLU A 309 54.13 -7.47 4.66
N GLY A 310 53.16 -8.34 4.97
CA GLY A 310 51.74 -8.00 5.07
C GLY A 310 51.01 -7.91 3.73
N LEU A 311 51.61 -8.38 2.63
CA LEU A 311 51.00 -8.39 1.29
C LEU A 311 50.29 -9.73 1.02
N PRO A 312 49.19 -9.76 0.23
CA PRO A 312 48.56 -11.03 -0.18
C PRO A 312 49.56 -12.06 -0.77
N ASP A 313 49.62 -13.25 -0.17
CA ASP A 313 50.53 -14.34 -0.55
C ASP A 313 49.88 -15.23 -1.62
N SER A 314 50.24 -14.98 -2.88
CA SER A 314 49.78 -15.77 -4.03
C SER A 314 50.16 -17.27 -3.98
N SER A 315 51.10 -17.70 -3.12
CA SER A 315 51.50 -19.12 -3.03
C SER A 315 50.42 -20.05 -2.47
N TYR A 316 49.37 -19.48 -1.86
CA TYR A 316 48.17 -20.20 -1.43
C TYR A 316 47.17 -20.46 -2.57
N PHE A 317 47.41 -19.91 -3.76
CA PHE A 317 46.53 -20.04 -4.91
C PHE A 317 47.24 -20.73 -6.08
N ALA A 318 46.47 -21.39 -6.94
CA ALA A 318 46.92 -21.85 -8.23
C ALA A 318 47.31 -20.64 -9.12
N PRO A 319 47.96 -20.86 -10.27
CA PRO A 319 48.44 -19.76 -11.13
C PRO A 319 47.37 -18.77 -11.62
N ASP A 320 46.09 -19.11 -11.52
CA ASP A 320 44.98 -18.20 -11.82
C ASP A 320 44.64 -17.20 -10.69
N CYS A 321 45.29 -17.33 -9.52
CA CYS A 321 45.02 -16.55 -8.33
C CYS A 321 43.55 -16.63 -7.88
N PHE A 322 42.96 -17.82 -7.98
CA PHE A 322 41.59 -18.09 -7.56
C PHE A 322 41.42 -19.48 -6.96
N HIS A 323 41.82 -20.53 -7.67
CA HIS A 323 41.76 -21.88 -7.11
C HIS A 323 42.82 -22.09 -6.04
N PHE A 324 42.60 -23.04 -5.13
CA PHE A 324 43.56 -23.37 -4.08
C PHE A 324 44.81 -24.06 -4.66
N SER A 325 45.99 -23.65 -4.19
CA SER A 325 47.21 -24.44 -4.43
C SER A 325 47.24 -25.69 -3.54
N GLN A 326 48.17 -26.61 -3.79
CA GLN A 326 48.41 -27.78 -2.93
C GLN A 326 48.65 -27.39 -1.46
N LYS A 327 49.24 -26.21 -1.22
CA LYS A 327 49.44 -25.63 0.12
C LYS A 327 48.11 -25.41 0.83
N THR A 328 47.17 -24.74 0.15
CA THR A 328 45.84 -24.43 0.73
C THR A 328 44.97 -25.66 0.82
N HIS A 329 45.04 -26.58 -0.14
CA HIS A 329 44.41 -27.89 -0.03
C HIS A 329 44.86 -28.63 1.24
N SER A 330 46.16 -28.57 1.56
CA SER A 330 46.69 -29.21 2.76
C SER A 330 46.20 -28.55 4.06
N GLN A 331 46.09 -27.21 4.09
CA GLN A 331 45.54 -26.50 5.25
C GLN A 331 44.03 -26.74 5.41
N ALA A 332 43.27 -26.74 4.32
CA ALA A 332 41.84 -27.04 4.35
C ALA A 332 41.56 -28.47 4.86
N ALA A 333 42.40 -29.44 4.50
CA ALA A 333 42.29 -30.81 5.02
C ALA A 333 42.54 -30.89 6.53
N ARG A 334 43.54 -30.17 7.07
CA ARG A 334 43.80 -30.09 8.52
C ARG A 334 42.67 -29.42 9.27
N ALA A 335 42.16 -28.32 8.71
CA ALA A 335 41.05 -27.57 9.27
C ALA A 335 39.78 -28.42 9.31
N LEU A 336 39.41 -29.10 8.22
CA LEU A 336 38.27 -30.01 8.18
C LEU A 336 38.40 -31.14 9.21
N TRP A 337 39.59 -31.76 9.32
CA TRP A 337 39.85 -32.79 10.31
C TRP A 337 39.58 -32.31 11.74
N ASN A 338 40.14 -31.15 12.11
CA ASN A 338 39.91 -30.57 13.43
C ASN A 338 38.42 -30.26 13.67
N ASN A 339 37.75 -29.68 12.68
CA ASN A 339 36.36 -29.26 12.78
C ASN A 339 35.40 -30.45 12.94
N MET A 340 35.71 -31.61 12.34
CA MET A 340 34.99 -32.87 12.56
C MET A 340 35.09 -33.40 14.00
N LEU A 341 36.12 -33.00 14.75
CA LEU A 341 36.35 -33.42 16.15
C LEU A 341 35.90 -32.38 17.19
N GLU A 342 35.54 -31.17 16.75
CA GLU A 342 35.03 -30.08 17.58
C GLU A 342 33.54 -30.23 17.88
N PRO A 343 33.10 -30.11 19.15
CA PRO A 343 31.69 -30.12 19.52
C PRO A 343 30.88 -29.09 18.72
N LEU A 344 29.63 -29.41 18.40
CA LEU A 344 28.70 -28.43 17.81
C LEU A 344 28.50 -27.26 18.79
N GLY A 345 28.42 -26.04 18.26
CA GLY A 345 28.44 -24.80 19.04
C GLY A 345 29.85 -24.25 19.34
N GLU A 346 30.89 -25.09 19.27
CA GLU A 346 32.29 -24.71 19.55
C GLU A 346 33.21 -24.93 18.33
N LYS A 347 32.63 -25.19 17.16
CA LYS A 347 33.39 -25.37 15.91
C LYS A 347 34.10 -24.07 15.52
N THR A 348 35.37 -24.18 15.15
CA THR A 348 36.18 -23.09 14.61
C THR A 348 35.55 -22.57 13.31
N ASP A 349 35.29 -21.27 13.21
CA ASP A 349 34.69 -20.61 12.04
C ASP A 349 35.64 -19.61 11.33
N ASN A 350 36.81 -19.35 11.92
CA ASN A 350 37.78 -18.34 11.51
C ASN A 350 39.20 -18.92 11.36
N GLN A 351 39.32 -20.02 10.62
CA GLN A 351 40.61 -20.71 10.50
C GLN A 351 41.66 -19.84 9.79
N GLN A 352 42.74 -19.55 10.51
CA GLN A 352 43.91 -18.89 9.95
C GLN A 352 44.72 -19.89 9.12
N LEU A 353 44.79 -19.69 7.79
CA LEU A 353 45.45 -20.61 6.85
C LEU A 353 46.98 -20.42 6.78
N GLU A 354 47.48 -19.26 7.21
CA GLU A 354 48.90 -18.93 7.22
C GLU A 354 49.68 -19.63 8.33
N GLY A 355 49.01 -19.84 9.46
CA GLY A 355 49.58 -20.42 10.66
C GLY A 355 49.74 -21.94 10.59
N GLU A 356 50.48 -22.47 11.54
CA GLU A 356 50.48 -23.91 11.81
C GLU A 356 49.12 -24.31 12.41
N ILE A 357 48.44 -25.27 11.77
CA ILE A 357 47.20 -25.85 12.28
C ILE A 357 47.55 -27.07 13.12
N VAL A 358 47.50 -26.92 14.44
CA VAL A 358 47.74 -28.02 15.38
C VAL A 358 46.60 -29.03 15.29
N LEU A 359 46.93 -30.29 15.01
CA LEU A 359 45.93 -31.34 14.86
C LEU A 359 45.30 -31.77 16.18
N LYS A 360 43.98 -31.88 16.18
CA LYS A 360 43.20 -32.51 17.24
C LYS A 360 43.17 -34.03 17.04
N CYS A 361 43.16 -34.75 18.15
CA CYS A 361 43.05 -36.21 18.18
C CYS A 361 41.84 -36.62 19.03
N PRO A 362 41.10 -37.66 18.62
CA PRO A 362 40.09 -38.28 19.48
C PRO A 362 40.73 -38.76 20.78
N SER A 363 40.03 -38.59 21.90
CA SER A 363 40.45 -39.10 23.21
C SER A 363 39.65 -40.35 23.59
N GLU A 364 40.08 -41.10 24.60
CA GLU A 364 39.29 -42.23 25.12
C GLU A 364 37.89 -41.80 25.61
N ALA A 365 37.78 -40.59 26.18
CA ALA A 365 36.51 -40.05 26.67
C ALA A 365 35.60 -39.58 25.52
N GLU A 366 36.19 -39.12 24.41
CA GLU A 366 35.48 -38.54 23.28
C GLU A 366 36.03 -39.07 21.95
N PRO A 367 35.84 -40.37 21.64
CA PRO A 367 36.49 -41.03 20.51
C PRO A 367 35.75 -40.83 19.17
N PHE A 368 34.60 -40.14 19.18
CA PHE A 368 33.66 -40.09 18.06
C PHE A 368 33.78 -38.82 17.23
N LEU A 369 33.42 -38.91 15.94
CA LEU A 369 33.14 -37.74 15.12
C LEU A 369 31.95 -36.97 15.71
N ARG A 370 32.04 -35.64 15.74
CA ARG A 370 31.07 -34.81 16.45
C ARG A 370 29.79 -34.60 15.66
N THR A 371 28.68 -34.85 16.33
CA THR A 371 27.29 -34.70 15.88
C THR A 371 26.51 -33.95 16.96
N TYR A 372 25.29 -33.51 16.67
CA TYR A 372 24.48 -32.78 17.66
C TYR A 372 24.29 -33.60 18.96
N LYS A 373 23.97 -34.89 18.82
CA LYS A 373 23.67 -35.80 19.94
C LYS A 373 24.87 -36.02 20.86
N ASN A 374 26.06 -36.29 20.31
CA ASN A 374 27.27 -36.53 21.10
C ASN A 374 28.05 -35.25 21.48
N SER A 375 27.56 -34.09 21.04
CA SER A 375 28.00 -32.77 21.53
C SER A 375 27.10 -32.22 22.64
N ASN A 376 26.03 -32.95 23.00
CA ASN A 376 24.94 -32.45 23.85
C ASN A 376 24.39 -31.10 23.35
N TYR A 377 24.40 -30.92 22.02
CA TYR A 377 23.96 -29.70 21.38
C TYR A 377 22.47 -29.83 21.08
N THR A 378 21.67 -28.99 21.70
CA THR A 378 20.27 -28.81 21.31
C THR A 378 20.28 -27.77 20.20
N TYR A 379 19.82 -28.15 19.00
CA TYR A 379 19.58 -27.15 17.97
C TYR A 379 18.75 -26.02 18.57
N PRO A 380 19.10 -24.74 18.32
CA PRO A 380 18.31 -23.62 18.81
C PRO A 380 16.87 -23.86 18.35
N ASN A 381 16.03 -24.30 19.29
CA ASN A 381 14.61 -24.53 19.08
C ASN A 381 13.96 -23.15 19.16
N GLU A 382 14.38 -22.25 18.29
CA GLU A 382 13.90 -20.90 18.21
C GLU A 382 13.25 -20.72 16.85
N MET A 383 12.13 -21.41 16.65
CA MET A 383 10.96 -20.59 16.33
C MET A 383 10.67 -19.86 17.63
N PRO A 384 11.00 -18.56 17.75
CA PRO A 384 10.83 -17.91 19.02
C PRO A 384 9.34 -17.96 19.37
N HIS A 385 9.05 -18.37 20.60
CA HIS A 385 7.69 -18.66 21.05
C HIS A 385 6.98 -17.32 21.35
N TYR A 386 6.31 -16.76 20.35
CA TYR A 386 5.60 -15.48 20.44
C TYR A 386 4.09 -15.66 20.69
N GLY A 387 3.70 -16.80 21.23
CA GLY A 387 2.32 -17.06 21.61
C GLY A 387 1.93 -16.40 22.92
N SER A 388 0.63 -16.47 23.21
CA SER A 388 -0.01 -15.84 24.35
C SER A 388 -0.92 -16.84 25.06
N GLN A 389 -1.38 -16.46 26.25
CA GLN A 389 -2.45 -17.18 26.94
C GLN A 389 -3.67 -16.28 27.01
N LEU A 390 -4.84 -16.88 26.84
CA LEU A 390 -6.13 -16.21 27.00
C LEU A 390 -6.88 -16.91 28.13
N LEU A 391 -7.17 -16.18 29.21
CA LEU A 391 -7.71 -16.74 30.45
C LEU A 391 -9.19 -16.37 30.67
N CYS A 392 -9.99 -16.36 29.60
CA CYS A 392 -11.39 -15.96 29.68
C CYS A 392 -12.27 -17.05 30.29
N GLU A 393 -13.10 -16.67 31.27
CA GLU A 393 -14.10 -17.53 31.91
C GLU A 393 -15.30 -17.79 30.99
N ASP A 394 -15.88 -16.73 30.39
CA ASP A 394 -16.95 -16.86 29.39
C ASP A 394 -16.37 -16.84 27.97
N ARG A 395 -16.52 -17.97 27.28
CA ARG A 395 -16.18 -18.12 25.86
C ARG A 395 -17.39 -18.52 25.02
N SER A 396 -18.58 -18.45 25.60
CA SER A 396 -19.80 -18.92 24.95
C SER A 396 -20.29 -17.94 23.87
N PRO A 397 -20.88 -18.46 22.78
CA PRO A 397 -21.58 -17.63 21.80
C PRO A 397 -22.81 -16.96 22.42
N SER A 398 -23.35 -15.96 21.74
CA SER A 398 -24.58 -15.29 22.16
C SER A 398 -25.75 -16.26 22.18
N SER A 399 -26.58 -16.18 23.24
CA SER A 399 -27.81 -16.96 23.38
C SER A 399 -28.96 -16.02 23.74
N PRO A 400 -29.87 -15.69 22.79
CA PRO A 400 -29.97 -16.23 21.42
C PRO A 400 -28.85 -15.73 20.47
N PRO A 401 -28.67 -16.37 19.29
CA PRO A 401 -27.67 -15.95 18.31
C PRO A 401 -27.80 -14.47 17.94
N ALA A 402 -26.67 -13.77 17.83
CA ALA A 402 -26.66 -12.34 17.55
C ALA A 402 -27.36 -12.00 16.22
N THR A 403 -28.33 -11.10 16.29
CA THR A 403 -29.06 -10.56 15.12
C THR A 403 -28.58 -9.18 14.70
N SER A 404 -27.77 -8.53 15.53
CA SER A 404 -27.18 -7.21 15.28
C SER A 404 -25.68 -7.26 15.55
N VAL A 405 -24.92 -6.52 14.73
CA VAL A 405 -23.46 -6.40 14.83
C VAL A 405 -23.04 -5.75 16.15
N HIS A 406 -23.95 -4.98 16.77
CA HIS A 406 -23.72 -4.30 18.05
C HIS A 406 -23.81 -5.22 19.26
N PHE A 407 -24.31 -6.44 19.08
CA PHE A 407 -24.39 -7.48 20.13
C PHE A 407 -23.54 -8.71 19.78
N LEU A 408 -22.45 -8.51 19.04
CA LEU A 408 -21.59 -9.58 18.57
C LEU A 408 -20.54 -9.94 19.63
N LYS A 409 -20.63 -11.14 20.21
CA LYS A 409 -19.56 -11.72 21.03
C LYS A 409 -18.45 -12.27 20.13
N PRO A 410 -17.19 -12.40 20.60
CA PRO A 410 -16.13 -13.02 19.82
C PRO A 410 -16.47 -14.42 19.29
N ALA A 411 -17.17 -15.23 20.09
CA ALA A 411 -17.61 -16.58 19.72
C ALA A 411 -18.68 -16.63 18.61
N ASP A 412 -19.35 -15.51 18.31
CA ASP A 412 -20.36 -15.43 17.24
C ASP A 412 -19.71 -15.26 15.85
N VAL A 413 -18.47 -14.77 15.79
CA VAL A 413 -17.72 -14.62 14.53
C VAL A 413 -17.41 -15.99 13.98
N LYS A 414 -17.67 -16.19 12.68
CA LYS A 414 -17.37 -17.44 11.97
C LYS A 414 -16.37 -17.26 10.84
N ILE A 415 -16.36 -16.08 10.21
CA ILE A 415 -15.47 -15.79 9.09
C ILE A 415 -14.55 -14.64 9.48
N ILE A 416 -13.25 -14.78 9.24
CA ILE A 416 -12.29 -13.66 9.32
C ILE A 416 -11.69 -13.46 7.92
N ALA A 417 -11.56 -12.21 7.51
CA ALA A 417 -10.96 -11.81 6.24
C ALA A 417 -10.09 -10.56 6.41
N ALA A 418 -9.19 -10.30 5.48
CA ALA A 418 -8.38 -9.09 5.50
C ALA A 418 -8.05 -8.52 4.12
N LEU A 419 -7.97 -7.19 4.05
CA LEU A 419 -7.55 -6.40 2.90
C LEU A 419 -6.37 -5.50 3.33
N GLY A 420 -5.41 -5.25 2.43
CA GLY A 420 -4.30 -4.37 2.77
C GLY A 420 -3.05 -4.50 1.89
N ASP A 421 -1.91 -4.14 2.46
CA ASP A 421 -0.59 -4.18 1.83
C ASP A 421 0.32 -5.29 2.40
N SER A 422 1.64 -5.10 2.29
CA SER A 422 2.68 -6.04 2.75
C SER A 422 2.56 -6.38 4.23
N LEU A 423 2.14 -5.44 5.09
CA LEU A 423 1.97 -5.71 6.52
C LEU A 423 0.83 -6.70 6.78
N THR A 424 -0.26 -6.62 6.02
CA THR A 424 -1.40 -7.54 6.13
C THR A 424 -1.14 -8.86 5.40
N ALA A 425 -0.35 -8.82 4.31
CA ALA A 425 0.10 -10.01 3.60
C ALA A 425 1.09 -10.85 4.42
N GLY A 426 1.80 -10.22 5.35
CA GLY A 426 2.84 -10.86 6.15
C GLY A 426 4.17 -10.99 5.41
N THR A 427 4.49 -9.98 4.61
CA THR A 427 5.80 -9.81 3.98
C THR A 427 6.89 -9.77 5.05
N GLY A 428 7.87 -10.65 4.94
CA GLY A 428 9.07 -10.56 5.77
C GLY A 428 8.95 -11.07 7.22
N ILE A 429 7.80 -11.59 7.67
CA ILE A 429 7.54 -11.84 9.11
C ILE A 429 8.58 -12.77 9.76
N ALA A 430 8.82 -13.93 9.15
CA ALA A 430 9.77 -14.92 9.65
C ALA A 430 11.11 -14.83 8.91
N SER A 431 11.34 -13.74 8.19
CA SER A 431 12.56 -13.51 7.47
C SER A 431 13.69 -13.22 8.44
N ASP A 432 14.70 -14.06 8.40
CA ASP A 432 16.04 -13.76 8.89
C ASP A 432 16.80 -12.86 7.88
N ASN A 433 16.32 -12.92 6.63
CA ASN A 433 16.74 -12.38 5.34
C ASN A 433 16.36 -10.96 4.88
N LEU A 434 17.20 -10.16 4.19
CA LEU A 434 16.68 -9.14 3.23
C LEU A 434 16.19 -9.76 1.91
N LEU A 435 16.63 -10.98 1.57
CA LEU A 435 16.21 -11.63 0.31
C LEU A 435 14.95 -12.46 0.48
N ASP A 436 14.68 -12.86 1.72
CA ASP A 436 13.40 -13.42 2.14
C ASP A 436 12.32 -12.38 2.39
N LEU A 437 12.62 -11.08 2.22
CA LEU A 437 11.63 -10.05 2.52
C LEU A 437 10.42 -10.16 1.63
N ASP A 438 10.62 -10.55 0.37
CA ASP A 438 9.53 -10.72 -0.59
C ASP A 438 8.66 -11.96 -0.28
N THR A 439 9.08 -12.82 0.67
CA THR A 439 8.27 -13.96 1.11
C THR A 439 7.09 -13.47 1.96
N GLU A 440 5.90 -13.85 1.52
CA GLU A 440 4.65 -13.54 2.19
C GLU A 440 4.27 -14.68 3.13
N TYR A 441 4.59 -14.53 4.42
CA TYR A 441 4.25 -15.45 5.49
C TYR A 441 2.79 -15.30 5.93
N ARG A 442 1.89 -15.60 5.00
CA ARG A 442 0.43 -15.43 5.14
C ARG A 442 -0.12 -16.04 6.43
N GLY A 443 0.35 -17.21 6.82
CA GLY A 443 -0.09 -17.90 8.04
C GLY A 443 0.33 -17.25 9.36
N LEU A 444 1.30 -16.34 9.30
CA LEU A 444 1.86 -15.65 10.45
C LEU A 444 1.38 -14.18 10.58
N SER A 445 0.60 -13.70 9.61
CA SER A 445 0.07 -12.33 9.59
C SER A 445 -0.74 -12.00 10.84
N TRP A 446 -0.53 -10.81 11.38
CA TRP A 446 -1.05 -10.38 12.68
C TRP A 446 -2.59 -10.34 12.71
N SER A 447 -3.20 -9.93 11.61
CA SER A 447 -4.65 -9.71 11.49
C SER A 447 -5.43 -10.89 10.92
N ILE A 448 -4.77 -11.84 10.26
CA ILE A 448 -5.45 -12.89 9.46
C ILE A 448 -4.71 -14.23 9.36
N GLY A 449 -3.48 -14.37 9.87
CA GLY A 449 -2.75 -15.63 9.88
C GLY A 449 -3.30 -16.61 10.92
N GLY A 450 -3.36 -17.91 10.62
CA GLY A 450 -3.87 -18.95 11.52
C GLY A 450 -2.95 -20.16 11.68
N ASP A 451 -1.64 -19.99 11.41
CA ASP A 451 -0.66 -21.04 11.71
C ASP A 451 -0.51 -21.24 13.22
N MET A 452 -0.20 -22.48 13.60
CA MET A 452 0.01 -22.90 15.00
C MET A 452 -1.21 -22.67 15.93
N SER A 453 -1.01 -22.77 17.24
CA SER A 453 -2.00 -22.44 18.28
C SER A 453 -1.68 -21.06 18.89
N LEU A 454 -2.65 -20.47 19.60
CA LEU A 454 -2.43 -19.22 20.34
C LEU A 454 -1.23 -19.32 21.30
N GLU A 455 -1.06 -20.48 21.95
CA GLU A 455 0.06 -20.74 22.86
C GLU A 455 1.41 -20.57 22.17
N ASN A 456 1.55 -20.94 20.90
CA ASN A 456 2.83 -20.87 20.17
C ASN A 456 2.96 -19.59 19.33
N MET A 457 1.84 -19.06 18.82
CA MET A 457 1.83 -17.91 17.92
C MET A 457 0.58 -17.04 18.10
N THR A 458 0.79 -15.76 18.40
CA THR A 458 -0.30 -14.80 18.59
C THR A 458 -0.67 -14.12 17.29
N THR A 459 -1.84 -14.45 16.76
CA THR A 459 -2.49 -13.75 15.65
C THR A 459 -3.96 -13.55 16.00
N LEU A 460 -4.64 -12.61 15.32
CA LEU A 460 -6.05 -12.37 15.58
C LEU A 460 -6.91 -13.64 15.40
N PRO A 461 -6.78 -14.45 14.32
CA PRO A 461 -7.51 -15.71 14.21
C PRO A 461 -7.20 -16.72 15.32
N ASN A 462 -5.95 -16.82 15.77
CA ASN A 462 -5.60 -17.74 16.86
C ASN A 462 -6.27 -17.33 18.18
N ILE A 463 -6.47 -16.03 18.42
CA ILE A 463 -7.26 -15.54 19.56
C ILE A 463 -8.74 -15.91 19.39
N PHE A 464 -9.34 -15.66 18.21
CA PHE A 464 -10.75 -16.01 17.97
C PHE A 464 -11.02 -17.51 18.03
N ARG A 465 -10.05 -18.37 17.68
CA ARG A 465 -10.18 -19.83 17.78
C ARG A 465 -10.36 -20.33 19.21
N GLU A 466 -9.90 -19.57 20.21
CA GLU A 466 -10.15 -19.87 21.63
C GLU A 466 -11.64 -19.72 22.02
N PHE A 467 -12.39 -18.90 21.27
CA PHE A 467 -13.83 -18.69 21.45
C PHE A 467 -14.67 -19.56 20.50
N ASN A 468 -14.22 -19.71 19.26
CA ASN A 468 -14.88 -20.52 18.25
C ASN A 468 -13.83 -21.29 17.44
N ALA A 469 -13.62 -22.57 17.77
CA ALA A 469 -12.67 -23.44 17.08
C ALA A 469 -13.03 -23.70 15.60
N THR A 470 -14.25 -23.35 15.17
CA THR A 470 -14.75 -23.58 13.81
C THR A 470 -14.63 -22.36 12.89
N ILE A 471 -14.03 -21.25 13.34
CA ILE A 471 -13.82 -20.12 12.44
C ILE A 471 -13.04 -20.53 11.19
N THR A 472 -13.32 -19.87 10.08
CA THR A 472 -12.64 -20.06 8.80
C THR A 472 -12.31 -18.70 8.19
N GLY A 473 -11.55 -18.68 7.10
CA GLY A 473 -11.19 -17.46 6.38
C GLY A 473 -9.73 -17.03 6.56
N TYR A 474 -9.11 -17.43 7.68
CA TYR A 474 -7.71 -17.16 7.96
C TYR A 474 -6.76 -17.83 6.96
N SER A 475 -5.58 -17.23 6.79
CA SER A 475 -4.52 -17.73 5.94
C SER A 475 -3.55 -18.66 6.68
N THR A 476 -2.84 -19.52 5.95
CA THR A 476 -1.84 -20.46 6.49
C THR A 476 -0.59 -20.48 5.61
N GLY A 477 0.56 -20.90 6.14
CA GLY A 477 1.81 -21.06 5.37
C GLY A 477 2.30 -19.80 4.65
N THR A 478 3.00 -19.97 3.53
CA THR A 478 3.56 -18.90 2.69
C THR A 478 2.93 -18.88 1.30
N GLY A 479 2.79 -17.71 0.66
CA GLY A 479 2.26 -17.60 -0.70
C GLY A 479 1.63 -16.26 -1.03
N SER A 480 1.28 -16.07 -2.30
CA SER A 480 0.58 -14.89 -2.83
C SER A 480 -0.92 -14.90 -2.51
N GLU A 481 -1.62 -13.81 -2.80
CA GLU A 481 -3.08 -13.69 -2.62
C GLU A 481 -3.88 -14.67 -3.50
N ASN A 482 -3.24 -15.21 -4.54
CA ASN A 482 -3.84 -16.17 -5.46
C ASN A 482 -3.67 -17.62 -5.00
N ASP A 483 -2.79 -17.88 -4.03
CA ASP A 483 -2.56 -19.22 -3.53
C ASP A 483 -3.66 -19.67 -2.57
N SER A 484 -4.00 -20.95 -2.64
CA SER A 484 -5.14 -21.52 -1.87
C SER A 484 -5.03 -21.31 -0.35
N ASN A 485 -3.81 -21.20 0.17
CA ASN A 485 -3.51 -21.01 1.59
C ASN A 485 -3.61 -19.54 2.05
N ALA A 486 -3.66 -18.56 1.14
CA ALA A 486 -4.00 -17.17 1.48
C ALA A 486 -5.50 -17.01 1.80
N PHE A 487 -6.35 -17.87 1.24
CA PHE A 487 -7.79 -17.90 1.42
C PHE A 487 -8.48 -16.51 1.38
N LEU A 488 -8.94 -15.95 2.51
CA LEU A 488 -9.59 -14.61 2.54
C LEU A 488 -8.63 -13.47 2.92
N ASN A 489 -7.32 -13.73 3.00
CA ASN A 489 -6.30 -12.69 3.02
C ASN A 489 -6.05 -12.20 1.59
N GLN A 490 -6.63 -11.07 1.24
CA GLN A 490 -6.55 -10.47 -0.09
C GLN A 490 -5.58 -9.28 -0.15
N ALA A 491 -4.74 -9.12 0.88
CA ALA A 491 -3.71 -8.09 0.90
C ALA A 491 -2.60 -8.38 -0.11
N VAL A 492 -2.02 -7.34 -0.70
CA VAL A 492 -1.00 -7.46 -1.75
C VAL A 492 0.20 -6.57 -1.40
N PRO A 493 1.45 -7.09 -1.36
CA PRO A 493 2.62 -6.26 -1.09
C PRO A 493 2.75 -5.08 -2.06
N GLY A 494 3.15 -3.92 -1.53
CA GLY A 494 3.24 -2.67 -2.29
C GLY A 494 1.88 -2.04 -2.66
N ALA A 495 0.75 -2.62 -2.22
CA ALA A 495 -0.55 -2.03 -2.48
C ALA A 495 -0.68 -0.63 -1.85
N GLN A 496 -1.13 0.29 -2.68
CA GLN A 496 -1.64 1.61 -2.32
C GLN A 496 -3.17 1.59 -2.20
N ALA A 497 -3.78 2.64 -1.64
CA ALA A 497 -5.23 2.73 -1.45
C ALA A 497 -6.04 2.48 -2.75
N VAL A 498 -5.51 2.87 -3.92
CA VAL A 498 -6.14 2.62 -5.23
C VAL A 498 -6.42 1.14 -5.55
N HIS A 499 -5.71 0.21 -4.91
CA HIS A 499 -5.87 -1.23 -5.14
C HIS A 499 -6.96 -1.86 -4.26
N LEU A 500 -7.33 -1.24 -3.13
CA LEU A 500 -8.30 -1.80 -2.19
C LEU A 500 -9.68 -2.15 -2.81
N PRO A 501 -10.27 -1.33 -3.71
CA PRO A 501 -11.54 -1.68 -4.34
C PRO A 501 -11.48 -2.98 -5.15
N ALA A 502 -10.32 -3.34 -5.72
CA ALA A 502 -10.15 -4.62 -6.41
C ALA A 502 -10.08 -5.78 -5.42
N GLN A 503 -9.30 -5.62 -4.33
CA GLN A 503 -9.20 -6.62 -3.26
C GLN A 503 -10.58 -6.92 -2.63
N ALA A 504 -11.39 -5.87 -2.37
CA ALA A 504 -12.74 -6.04 -1.82
C ALA A 504 -13.70 -6.80 -2.76
N ARG A 505 -13.64 -6.55 -4.07
CA ARG A 505 -14.43 -7.30 -5.06
C ARG A 505 -14.01 -8.77 -5.12
N ASN A 506 -12.70 -9.04 -5.05
CA ASN A 506 -12.21 -10.42 -5.05
C ASN A 506 -12.63 -11.16 -3.77
N LEU A 507 -12.50 -10.49 -2.62
CA LEU A 507 -12.96 -11.03 -1.34
C LEU A 507 -14.44 -11.40 -1.37
N LEU A 508 -15.29 -10.50 -1.91
CA LEU A 508 -16.72 -10.75 -2.06
C LEU A 508 -17.00 -11.98 -2.94
N SER A 509 -16.26 -12.13 -4.04
CA SER A 509 -16.36 -13.27 -4.94
C SER A 509 -16.05 -14.59 -4.22
N LEU A 510 -14.93 -14.62 -3.48
CA LEU A 510 -14.51 -15.79 -2.71
C LEU A 510 -15.55 -16.16 -1.64
N MET A 511 -16.03 -15.18 -0.86
CA MET A 511 -17.03 -15.42 0.18
C MET A 511 -18.37 -15.95 -0.37
N LYS A 512 -18.76 -15.55 -1.59
CA LYS A 512 -20.01 -16.00 -2.23
C LYS A 512 -19.91 -17.39 -2.86
N THR A 513 -18.71 -17.83 -3.21
CA THR A 513 -18.48 -19.05 -3.98
C THR A 513 -17.97 -20.21 -3.14
N ASP A 514 -17.35 -19.94 -2.00
CA ASP A 514 -16.81 -20.99 -1.13
C ASP A 514 -17.94 -21.71 -0.35
N PRO A 515 -18.09 -23.04 -0.48
CA PRO A 515 -19.17 -23.79 0.15
C PRO A 515 -19.06 -23.89 1.67
N ARG A 516 -17.92 -23.51 2.27
CA ARG A 516 -17.73 -23.48 3.73
C ARG A 516 -18.35 -22.23 4.37
N ILE A 517 -18.77 -21.26 3.58
CA ILE A 517 -19.26 -19.96 4.04
C ILE A 517 -20.76 -19.84 3.74
N ASP A 518 -21.58 -19.72 4.77
CA ASP A 518 -22.95 -19.24 4.58
C ASP A 518 -22.90 -17.71 4.45
N PHE A 519 -22.82 -17.25 3.20
CA PHE A 519 -22.68 -15.84 2.88
C PHE A 519 -23.78 -14.98 3.53
N GLY A 520 -25.01 -15.48 3.64
CA GLY A 520 -26.14 -14.75 4.23
C GLY A 520 -26.23 -14.84 5.76
N ALA A 521 -25.83 -15.96 6.35
CA ALA A 521 -26.09 -16.25 7.76
C ALA A 521 -24.90 -16.05 8.70
N ASP A 522 -23.68 -16.23 8.23
CA ASP A 522 -22.48 -16.22 9.09
C ASP A 522 -22.03 -14.79 9.42
N TRP A 523 -21.55 -14.54 10.64
CA TRP A 523 -20.94 -13.25 10.98
C TRP A 523 -19.49 -13.20 10.49
N LYS A 524 -19.15 -12.10 9.80
CA LYS A 524 -17.82 -11.88 9.23
C LYS A 524 -17.12 -10.71 9.91
N LEU A 525 -15.85 -10.90 10.24
CA LEU A 525 -14.93 -9.85 10.65
C LEU A 525 -13.97 -9.56 9.49
N ILE A 526 -13.92 -8.31 9.02
CA ILE A 526 -13.05 -7.90 7.92
C ILE A 526 -12.07 -6.85 8.43
N THR A 527 -10.77 -7.16 8.47
CA THR A 527 -9.73 -6.21 8.85
C THR A 527 -9.19 -5.49 7.62
N ILE A 528 -9.11 -4.16 7.65
CA ILE A 528 -8.55 -3.37 6.54
C ILE A 528 -7.39 -2.53 7.09
N HIS A 529 -6.21 -2.62 6.47
CA HIS A 529 -5.08 -1.75 6.79
C HIS A 529 -4.28 -1.40 5.53
N ILE A 530 -4.12 -0.11 5.25
CA ILE A 530 -3.45 0.42 4.05
C ILE A 530 -2.87 1.81 4.35
N GLY A 531 -2.02 2.32 3.47
CA GLY A 531 -1.67 3.75 3.39
C GLY A 531 -0.20 4.04 3.62
N ALA A 532 0.58 3.08 4.12
CA ALA A 532 2.02 3.24 4.28
C ALA A 532 2.71 3.51 2.93
N ASN A 533 2.37 2.74 1.88
CA ASN A 533 2.91 2.92 0.54
C ASN A 533 2.55 4.29 -0.07
N ASP A 534 1.34 4.79 0.18
CA ASP A 534 0.89 6.11 -0.26
C ASP A 534 1.73 7.22 0.40
N LEU A 535 1.90 7.17 1.74
CA LEU A 535 2.74 8.12 2.48
C LEU A 535 4.23 8.06 2.07
N CYS A 536 4.76 6.86 1.85
CA CYS A 536 6.14 6.63 1.41
C CYS A 536 6.48 7.22 0.04
N ASN A 537 5.45 7.48 -0.78
CA ASN A 537 5.58 8.05 -2.11
C ASN A 537 4.96 9.45 -2.24
N TYR A 538 4.38 10.02 -1.18
CA TYR A 538 3.64 11.28 -1.22
C TYR A 538 4.44 12.42 -1.86
N CYS A 539 5.69 12.61 -1.43
CA CYS A 539 6.59 13.65 -1.96
C CYS A 539 6.94 13.50 -3.44
N LYS A 540 6.71 12.33 -4.06
CA LYS A 540 6.92 12.09 -5.49
C LYS A 540 5.69 12.46 -6.34
N GLY A 541 4.51 12.61 -5.72
CA GLY A 541 3.25 12.86 -6.43
C GLY A 541 2.11 13.28 -5.49
N PRO A 542 2.19 14.48 -4.87
CA PRO A 542 1.25 14.90 -3.82
C PRO A 542 -0.20 14.96 -4.28
N ASP A 543 -0.46 15.25 -5.56
CA ASP A 543 -1.81 15.24 -6.13
C ASP A 543 -2.37 13.82 -6.23
N HIS A 544 -1.53 12.85 -6.62
CA HIS A 544 -1.95 11.45 -6.76
C HIS A 544 -2.21 10.82 -5.39
N TYR A 545 -1.32 11.08 -4.43
CA TYR A 545 -1.42 10.60 -3.05
C TYR A 545 -2.16 11.59 -2.13
N SER A 546 -2.98 12.49 -2.66
CA SER A 546 -3.72 13.46 -1.84
C SER A 546 -4.67 12.75 -0.86
N ALA A 547 -5.01 13.43 0.24
CA ALA A 547 -6.00 12.91 1.20
C ALA A 547 -7.34 12.64 0.53
N GLU A 548 -7.80 13.52 -0.36
CA GLU A 548 -8.99 13.32 -1.21
C GLU A 548 -8.96 11.96 -1.92
N ASN A 549 -7.88 11.71 -2.68
CA ASN A 549 -7.76 10.50 -3.46
C ASN A 549 -7.67 9.27 -2.57
N PHE A 550 -6.90 9.34 -1.48
CA PHE A 550 -6.80 8.25 -0.50
C PHE A 550 -8.16 7.90 0.10
N ILE A 551 -8.88 8.90 0.65
CA ILE A 551 -10.20 8.72 1.28
C ILE A 551 -11.25 8.26 0.29
N ARG A 552 -11.24 8.76 -0.95
CA ARG A 552 -12.13 8.29 -2.01
C ARG A 552 -11.95 6.79 -2.28
N ARG A 553 -10.71 6.27 -2.25
CA ARG A 553 -10.47 4.83 -2.42
C ARG A 553 -10.90 4.00 -1.22
N ILE A 554 -10.74 4.51 0.00
CA ILE A 554 -11.30 3.88 1.20
C ILE A 554 -12.83 3.84 1.11
N GLN A 555 -13.46 4.96 0.73
CA GLN A 555 -14.90 5.05 0.54
C GLN A 555 -15.40 4.07 -0.53
N GLU A 556 -14.79 4.04 -1.73
CA GLU A 556 -15.13 3.08 -2.78
C GLU A 556 -15.06 1.62 -2.27
N THR A 557 -14.07 1.30 -1.43
CA THR A 557 -13.87 -0.03 -0.84
C THR A 557 -14.98 -0.37 0.15
N LEU A 558 -15.28 0.55 1.09
CA LEU A 558 -16.34 0.36 2.09
C LEU A 558 -17.73 0.32 1.44
N ASP A 559 -17.98 1.14 0.41
CA ASP A 559 -19.20 1.11 -0.39
C ASP A 559 -19.40 -0.24 -1.07
N ILE A 560 -18.34 -0.87 -1.61
CA ILE A 560 -18.43 -2.22 -2.18
C ILE A 560 -18.89 -3.24 -1.14
N LEU A 561 -18.38 -3.15 0.09
CA LEU A 561 -18.74 -4.04 1.20
C LEU A 561 -20.15 -3.76 1.76
N HIS A 562 -20.62 -2.51 1.70
CA HIS A 562 -21.88 -2.06 2.31
C HIS A 562 -23.09 -2.04 1.35
N ASN A 563 -22.91 -1.73 0.06
CA ASN A 563 -24.00 -1.40 -0.87
C ASN A 563 -24.99 -2.57 -1.09
N GLN A 564 -26.31 -2.35 -0.97
CA GLN A 564 -27.36 -3.37 -0.89
C GLN A 564 -27.38 -4.42 -2.04
N ALA A 565 -26.92 -4.08 -3.26
CA ALA A 565 -26.85 -5.04 -4.37
C ALA A 565 -25.65 -6.01 -4.27
N SER A 566 -24.62 -5.65 -3.50
CA SER A 566 -23.36 -6.37 -3.30
C SER A 566 -22.96 -6.54 -1.84
N ALA A 567 -23.82 -6.16 -0.89
CA ALA A 567 -23.50 -6.05 0.52
C ALA A 567 -22.99 -7.37 1.08
N VAL A 568 -21.97 -7.30 1.91
CA VAL A 568 -21.56 -8.38 2.79
C VAL A 568 -22.50 -8.33 4.00
N PRO A 569 -23.54 -9.17 4.07
CA PRO A 569 -24.45 -9.12 5.21
C PRO A 569 -23.72 -9.64 6.45
N LYS A 570 -24.13 -9.15 7.62
CA LYS A 570 -23.60 -9.59 8.92
C LYS A 570 -22.08 -9.40 9.02
N ALA A 571 -21.61 -8.16 8.83
CA ALA A 571 -20.18 -7.85 8.84
C ALA A 571 -19.82 -6.76 9.85
N LEU A 572 -18.73 -6.99 10.58
CA LEU A 572 -18.01 -5.98 11.34
C LEU A 572 -16.73 -5.67 10.57
N VAL A 573 -16.57 -4.44 10.07
CA VAL A 573 -15.34 -4.01 9.41
C VAL A 573 -14.45 -3.32 10.44
N SER A 574 -13.27 -3.89 10.70
CA SER A 574 -12.24 -3.33 11.56
C SER A 574 -11.24 -2.56 10.70
N LEU A 575 -11.42 -1.24 10.58
CA LEU A 575 -10.57 -0.36 9.77
C LEU A 575 -9.43 0.16 10.64
N VAL A 576 -8.23 -0.38 10.45
CA VAL A 576 -7.04 0.03 11.20
C VAL A 576 -6.49 1.29 10.57
N ASP A 577 -6.36 2.33 11.39
CA ASP A 577 -5.96 3.66 10.92
C ASP A 577 -4.53 3.68 10.35
N VAL A 578 -4.22 4.71 9.57
CA VAL A 578 -2.92 4.83 8.91
C VAL A 578 -1.82 5.04 9.95
N MET A 579 -0.77 4.23 9.85
CA MET A 579 0.38 4.27 10.74
C MET A 579 1.19 5.56 10.53
N ASP A 580 1.52 6.29 11.60
CA ASP A 580 2.55 7.32 11.51
C ASP A 580 3.93 6.66 11.34
N LEU A 581 4.53 6.84 10.16
CA LEU A 581 5.82 6.25 9.80
C LEU A 581 7.02 7.06 10.29
N LEU A 582 6.82 8.31 10.73
CA LEU A 582 7.92 9.20 11.14
C LEU A 582 8.78 8.61 12.28
N PRO A 583 8.22 7.93 13.31
CA PRO A 583 9.02 7.31 14.35
C PRO A 583 10.00 6.26 13.81
N LEU A 584 9.65 5.50 12.76
CA LEU A 584 10.53 4.46 12.20
C LEU A 584 11.86 5.01 11.66
N ARG A 585 11.92 6.31 11.35
CA ARG A 585 13.14 6.98 10.88
C ARG A 585 14.31 6.83 11.86
N LYS A 586 14.08 6.72 13.17
CA LYS A 586 15.16 6.52 14.16
C LYS A 586 15.97 5.25 13.85
N LEU A 587 15.35 4.22 13.27
CA LEU A 587 16.01 2.96 12.88
C LEU A 587 17.01 3.14 11.72
N PHE A 588 16.85 4.18 10.90
CA PHE A 588 17.64 4.38 9.68
C PHE A 588 18.63 5.55 9.76
N VAL A 589 18.46 6.46 10.73
CA VAL A 589 19.33 7.62 10.92
C VAL A 589 20.43 7.35 11.95
N ASP A 590 20.15 6.51 12.94
CA ASP A 590 21.11 6.16 13.97
C ASP A 590 22.16 5.18 13.42
N THR A 591 23.42 5.62 13.36
CA THR A 591 24.53 4.85 12.75
C THR A 591 24.94 3.62 13.57
N GLU A 592 24.54 3.54 14.84
CA GLU A 592 24.82 2.37 15.68
C GLU A 592 23.83 1.23 15.44
N VAL A 593 22.70 1.52 14.77
CA VAL A 593 21.66 0.55 14.43
C VAL A 593 22.00 -0.14 13.10
N GLN A 594 22.08 -1.47 13.09
CA GLN A 594 22.49 -2.28 11.91
C GLN A 594 21.39 -2.42 10.83
N CYS A 595 20.57 -1.40 10.62
CA CYS A 595 19.54 -1.42 9.59
C CYS A 595 20.13 -1.17 8.19
N PRO A 596 19.53 -1.72 7.12
CA PRO A 596 20.03 -1.55 5.76
C PRO A 596 19.70 -0.16 5.23
N THR A 597 20.43 0.87 5.67
CA THR A 597 20.20 2.27 5.30
C THR A 597 20.24 2.52 3.79
N TYR A 598 20.92 1.66 3.03
CA TYR A 598 20.92 1.69 1.56
C TYR A 598 19.56 1.34 0.93
N MET A 599 18.64 0.72 1.67
CA MET A 599 17.28 0.42 1.24
C MET A 599 16.27 1.50 1.61
N ALA A 600 16.67 2.51 2.41
CA ALA A 600 15.77 3.55 2.91
C ALA A 600 14.95 4.23 1.80
N ASP A 601 15.58 4.54 0.66
CA ASP A 601 14.89 5.15 -0.48
C ASP A 601 13.90 4.20 -1.17
N TYR A 602 14.25 2.91 -1.25
CA TYR A 602 13.39 1.88 -1.82
C TYR A 602 12.17 1.59 -0.94
N LEU A 603 12.39 1.45 0.38
CA LEU A 603 11.35 1.12 1.35
C LEU A 603 10.39 2.29 1.56
N CYS A 604 10.92 3.49 1.77
CA CYS A 604 10.08 4.65 2.05
C CYS A 604 10.81 5.98 1.81
N SER A 605 11.00 6.32 0.54
CA SER A 605 11.76 7.50 0.08
C SER A 605 11.40 8.81 0.80
N CYS A 606 10.12 9.11 1.01
CA CYS A 606 9.71 10.39 1.58
C CYS A 606 9.92 10.52 3.10
N VAL A 607 10.14 9.40 3.81
CA VAL A 607 10.24 9.36 5.28
C VAL A 607 11.65 9.03 5.74
N LEU A 608 12.28 8.02 5.12
CA LEU A 608 13.54 7.47 5.59
C LEU A 608 14.78 8.19 5.02
N THR A 609 14.61 9.06 4.02
CA THR A 609 15.71 9.82 3.41
C THR A 609 15.73 11.30 3.84
N GLY A 610 16.85 12.00 3.65
CA GLY A 610 16.98 13.44 3.92
C GLY A 610 17.36 13.82 5.35
N GLU A 611 17.46 15.13 5.65
CA GLU A 611 17.77 15.67 6.99
C GLU A 611 16.52 15.81 7.87
N GLU A 612 16.73 15.90 9.19
CA GLU A 612 15.68 16.22 10.15
C GLU A 612 15.12 17.63 9.83
N ASN A 613 13.79 17.75 9.71
CA ASN A 613 13.07 18.95 9.24
C ASN A 613 13.10 19.23 7.72
N SER A 614 13.38 18.24 6.88
CA SER A 614 13.22 18.41 5.43
C SER A 614 11.75 18.72 5.04
N PRO A 615 11.50 19.48 3.95
CA PRO A 615 10.15 19.74 3.46
C PRO A 615 9.33 18.47 3.21
N ASN A 616 9.98 17.38 2.77
CA ASN A 616 9.34 16.09 2.56
C ASN A 616 8.73 15.52 3.85
N LEU A 617 9.44 15.61 4.98
CA LEU A 617 8.94 15.14 6.28
C LEU A 617 7.76 15.98 6.78
N THR A 618 7.78 17.29 6.55
CA THR A 618 6.66 18.18 6.90
C THR A 618 5.42 17.81 6.09
N ILE A 619 5.57 17.66 4.78
CA ILE A 619 4.46 17.32 3.88
C ILE A 619 3.88 15.94 4.21
N VAL A 620 4.73 14.93 4.47
CA VAL A 620 4.24 13.60 4.88
C VAL A 620 3.53 13.67 6.23
N ARG A 621 4.02 14.46 7.20
CA ARG A 621 3.35 14.65 8.49
C ARG A 621 1.94 15.23 8.33
N GLU A 622 1.80 16.24 7.48
CA GLU A 622 0.51 16.85 7.16
C GLU A 622 -0.41 15.85 6.44
N ALA A 623 0.12 15.08 5.48
CA ALA A 623 -0.60 14.03 4.78
C ALA A 623 -1.10 12.93 5.73
N THR A 624 -0.26 12.43 6.64
CA THR A 624 -0.64 11.43 7.66
C THR A 624 -1.83 11.92 8.49
N ARG A 625 -1.77 13.16 8.98
CA ARG A 625 -2.88 13.77 9.74
C ARG A 625 -4.14 13.91 8.89
N ALA A 626 -4.00 14.31 7.63
CA ALA A 626 -5.12 14.46 6.72
C ALA A 626 -5.78 13.10 6.39
N TYR A 627 -5.00 12.03 6.23
CA TYR A 627 -5.51 10.67 6.04
C TYR A 627 -6.28 10.18 7.26
N GLN A 628 -5.69 10.31 8.45
CA GLN A 628 -6.33 9.89 9.72
C GLN A 628 -7.63 10.69 9.98
N LEU A 629 -7.59 12.01 9.77
CA LEU A 629 -8.78 12.86 9.88
C LEU A 629 -9.84 12.50 8.84
N GLY A 630 -9.44 12.24 7.60
CA GLY A 630 -10.33 11.85 6.52
C GLY A 630 -11.00 10.50 6.78
N ILE A 631 -10.28 9.49 7.29
CA ILE A 631 -10.84 8.19 7.70
C ILE A 631 -11.87 8.41 8.80
N ARG A 632 -11.52 9.21 9.81
CA ARG A 632 -12.42 9.56 10.90
C ARG A 632 -13.70 10.20 10.38
N ASN A 633 -13.59 11.27 9.59
CA ASN A 633 -14.74 11.97 9.02
C ASN A 633 -15.61 11.05 8.16
N LEU A 634 -15.00 10.16 7.37
CA LEU A 634 -15.72 9.21 6.53
C LEU A 634 -16.55 8.21 7.36
N VAL A 635 -15.96 7.61 8.39
CA VAL A 635 -16.67 6.62 9.24
C VAL A 635 -17.67 7.31 10.16
N GLU A 636 -17.28 8.40 10.81
CA GLU A 636 -18.12 9.16 11.75
C GLU A 636 -19.25 9.94 11.05
N SER A 637 -19.27 10.00 9.72
CA SER A 637 -20.43 10.48 8.96
C SER A 637 -21.70 9.64 9.17
N GLY A 638 -21.57 8.43 9.73
CA GLY A 638 -22.66 7.48 9.92
C GLY A 638 -23.11 6.77 8.64
N ARG A 639 -22.43 6.99 7.51
CA ARG A 639 -22.75 6.43 6.18
C ARG A 639 -22.90 4.90 6.17
N TYR A 640 -22.14 4.20 7.01
CA TYR A 640 -22.12 2.72 7.04
C TYR A 640 -22.92 2.12 8.20
N ASP A 641 -23.56 2.96 9.02
CA ASP A 641 -24.35 2.54 10.19
C ASP A 641 -25.86 2.64 9.90
N THR A 642 -26.25 2.23 8.70
CA THR A 642 -27.62 2.35 8.20
C THR A 642 -28.50 1.14 8.53
N HIS A 643 -27.92 0.01 8.92
CA HIS A 643 -28.63 -1.23 9.24
C HIS A 643 -27.91 -2.00 10.37
N GLU A 644 -28.66 -2.79 11.15
CA GLU A 644 -28.12 -3.52 12.32
C GLU A 644 -27.12 -4.64 11.98
N ASN A 645 -26.95 -5.01 10.71
CA ASN A 645 -26.12 -6.14 10.31
C ASN A 645 -24.77 -5.73 9.70
N PHE A 646 -24.42 -4.43 9.72
CA PHE A 646 -23.15 -3.93 9.20
C PHE A 646 -22.72 -2.70 9.99
N THR A 647 -21.43 -2.58 10.30
CA THR A 647 -20.83 -1.34 10.84
C THR A 647 -19.33 -1.32 10.53
N VAL A 648 -18.75 -0.12 10.48
CA VAL A 648 -17.30 0.10 10.33
C VAL A 648 -16.77 0.72 11.62
N VAL A 649 -15.72 0.14 12.18
CA VAL A 649 -15.10 0.61 13.42
C VAL A 649 -13.63 0.91 13.17
N ILE A 650 -13.21 2.14 13.49
CA ILE A 650 -11.81 2.56 13.40
C ILE A 650 -11.01 1.98 14.58
N GLN A 651 -9.81 1.46 14.29
CA GLN A 651 -8.82 1.05 15.29
C GLN A 651 -7.61 2.00 15.24
N PRO A 652 -7.52 3.00 16.15
CA PRO A 652 -6.58 4.11 16.02
C PRO A 652 -5.19 3.86 16.60
N PHE A 653 -4.90 2.69 17.17
CA PHE A 653 -3.68 2.42 17.94
C PHE A 653 -2.37 2.66 17.16
N LEU A 654 -2.39 2.70 15.83
CA LEU A 654 -1.23 3.01 14.98
C LEU A 654 -1.05 4.51 14.70
N GLN A 655 -1.91 5.41 15.20
CA GLN A 655 -1.75 6.85 14.98
C GLN A 655 -0.46 7.39 15.61
N ASN A 656 -0.07 6.85 16.77
CA ASN A 656 1.14 7.28 17.50
C ASN A 656 1.98 6.05 17.94
N PRO A 657 2.71 5.39 17.01
CA PRO A 657 3.51 4.22 17.33
C PRO A 657 4.82 4.63 18.02
N LYS A 658 5.23 3.85 19.02
CA LYS A 658 6.51 3.98 19.72
C LYS A 658 7.45 2.88 19.27
N ILE A 659 8.62 3.30 18.79
CA ILE A 659 9.72 2.43 18.42
C ILE A 659 10.30 1.75 19.67
N PRO A 660 10.59 0.44 19.61
CA PRO A 660 11.13 -0.30 20.75
C PRO A 660 12.58 0.13 20.99
N LEU A 661 12.92 0.47 22.24
CA LEU A 661 14.26 0.89 22.65
C LEU A 661 14.81 -0.07 23.71
N GLY A 662 16.06 -0.50 23.54
CA GLY A 662 16.82 -1.30 24.49
C GLY A 662 17.22 -0.51 25.74
N GLN A 663 17.93 -1.18 26.66
CA GLN A 663 18.40 -0.59 27.92
C GLN A 663 19.41 0.56 27.75
N ASP A 664 20.01 0.64 26.56
CA ASP A 664 21.00 1.62 26.11
C ASP A 664 20.37 2.75 25.26
N ASP A 665 19.04 2.87 25.23
CA ASP A 665 18.27 3.79 24.37
C ASP A 665 18.44 3.57 22.85
N LEU A 666 19.13 2.49 22.44
CA LEU A 666 19.25 2.05 21.06
C LEU A 666 18.00 1.28 20.62
N PRO A 667 17.52 1.44 19.37
CA PRO A 667 16.39 0.67 18.89
C PRO A 667 16.58 -0.86 18.93
N ASP A 668 15.61 -1.58 19.52
CA ASP A 668 15.56 -3.05 19.51
C ASP A 668 14.98 -3.55 18.18
N ILE A 669 15.86 -3.82 17.23
CA ILE A 669 15.49 -4.28 15.88
C ILE A 669 14.89 -5.69 15.85
N SER A 670 14.85 -6.44 16.97
CA SER A 670 14.24 -7.79 17.00
C SER A 670 12.72 -7.79 16.76
N TYR A 671 12.07 -6.63 16.87
CA TYR A 671 10.65 -6.44 16.53
C TYR A 671 10.41 -6.20 15.04
N PHE A 672 11.47 -6.06 14.25
CA PHE A 672 11.41 -5.82 12.81
C PHE A 672 12.08 -6.95 12.05
N SER A 673 11.60 -7.18 10.83
CA SER A 673 12.27 -7.99 9.85
C SER A 673 13.62 -7.33 9.48
N PRO A 674 14.50 -8.00 8.73
CA PRO A 674 15.85 -7.54 8.48
C PRO A 674 15.93 -6.21 7.74
N ASP A 675 14.85 -5.77 7.08
CA ASP A 675 14.78 -4.42 6.50
C ASP A 675 14.61 -3.30 7.52
N CYS A 676 14.32 -3.63 8.79
CA CYS A 676 13.94 -2.68 9.84
C CYS A 676 12.70 -1.83 9.52
N PHE A 677 11.87 -2.26 8.57
CA PHE A 677 10.67 -1.54 8.16
C PHE A 677 9.43 -2.40 8.39
N HIS A 678 9.42 -3.62 7.85
CA HIS A 678 8.37 -4.58 8.15
C HIS A 678 8.57 -5.15 9.55
N PRO A 679 7.53 -5.34 10.37
CA PRO A 679 7.64 -5.98 11.67
C PRO A 679 8.02 -7.47 11.53
N SER A 680 8.83 -8.00 12.44
CA SER A 680 9.13 -9.43 12.53
C SER A 680 7.94 -10.18 13.14
N GLN A 681 8.06 -11.50 13.30
CA GLN A 681 7.09 -12.28 14.06
C GLN A 681 6.82 -11.71 15.47
N LYS A 682 7.85 -11.19 16.15
CA LYS A 682 7.71 -10.53 17.45
C LYS A 682 6.80 -9.30 17.36
N GLY A 683 7.02 -8.47 16.33
CA GLY A 683 6.22 -7.28 16.07
C GLY A 683 4.78 -7.61 15.67
N HIS A 684 4.59 -8.60 14.80
CA HIS A 684 3.27 -9.09 14.40
C HIS A 684 2.45 -9.62 15.58
N SER A 685 3.07 -10.36 16.49
CA SER A 685 2.39 -10.81 17.72
C SER A 685 1.92 -9.65 18.59
N GLN A 686 2.68 -8.55 18.68
CA GLN A 686 2.27 -7.36 19.42
C GLN A 686 1.15 -6.58 18.71
N LEU A 687 1.21 -6.46 17.39
CA LEU A 687 0.13 -5.87 16.59
C LEU A 687 -1.19 -6.64 16.76
N ALA A 688 -1.15 -7.98 16.78
CA ALA A 688 -2.33 -8.81 17.01
C ALA A 688 -2.95 -8.57 18.40
N LYS A 689 -2.11 -8.47 19.44
CA LYS A 689 -2.54 -8.14 20.81
C LYS A 689 -3.17 -6.75 20.90
N ALA A 690 -2.54 -5.75 20.28
CA ALA A 690 -3.03 -4.38 20.25
C ALA A 690 -4.39 -4.28 19.53
N LEU A 691 -4.55 -4.98 18.39
CA LEU A 691 -5.82 -5.05 17.68
C LEU A 691 -6.92 -5.70 18.51
N TRP A 692 -6.61 -6.83 19.16
CA TRP A 692 -7.55 -7.50 20.04
C TRP A 692 -8.04 -6.58 21.17
N SER A 693 -7.12 -5.92 21.87
CA SER A 693 -7.46 -4.98 22.95
C SER A 693 -8.28 -3.80 22.40
N ALA A 694 -7.88 -3.23 21.26
CA ALA A 694 -8.61 -2.14 20.61
C ALA A 694 -10.03 -2.55 20.20
N MET A 695 -10.24 -3.79 19.73
CA MET A 695 -11.55 -4.30 19.36
C MET A 695 -12.51 -4.47 20.55
N LEU A 696 -12.01 -4.69 21.76
CA LEU A 696 -12.82 -4.79 22.99
C LEU A 696 -13.09 -3.42 23.64
N GLN A 697 -12.22 -2.43 23.41
CA GLN A 697 -12.39 -1.10 23.97
C GLN A 697 -13.62 -0.36 23.41
N PRO A 698 -14.38 0.38 24.23
CA PRO A 698 -15.46 1.22 23.76
C PRO A 698 -15.00 2.28 22.75
N VAL A 699 -15.82 2.54 21.73
CA VAL A 699 -15.60 3.64 20.77
C VAL A 699 -15.56 4.98 21.53
N GLY A 700 -14.57 5.80 21.21
CA GLY A 700 -14.24 7.05 21.94
C GLY A 700 -13.25 6.86 23.09
N GLN A 701 -12.96 5.62 23.50
CA GLN A 701 -11.95 5.29 24.53
C GLN A 701 -10.84 4.38 23.99
N LYS A 702 -10.83 4.10 22.68
CA LYS A 702 -9.81 3.27 22.06
C LYS A 702 -8.45 3.96 22.12
N ALA A 703 -7.40 3.23 22.47
CA ALA A 703 -6.03 3.75 22.49
C ALA A 703 -5.58 4.16 21.08
N ASP A 704 -4.96 5.33 20.96
CA ASP A 704 -4.41 5.91 19.72
C ASP A 704 -2.89 5.74 19.60
N SER A 705 -2.29 4.98 20.51
CA SER A 705 -0.85 4.71 20.55
C SER A 705 -0.56 3.23 20.73
N PHE A 706 0.59 2.83 20.18
CA PHE A 706 1.06 1.45 20.18
C PHE A 706 2.52 1.42 20.56
N ASP A 707 2.88 0.53 21.47
CA ASP A 707 4.26 0.33 21.91
C ASP A 707 4.64 -1.13 21.70
N PHE A 708 5.64 -1.36 20.86
CA PHE A 708 6.13 -2.71 20.55
C PHE A 708 6.60 -3.46 21.80
N MET A 709 7.09 -2.75 22.83
CA MET A 709 7.58 -3.37 24.06
C MET A 709 6.55 -3.44 25.17
N ALA A 710 5.32 -2.95 24.94
CA ALA A 710 4.28 -3.05 25.95
C ALA A 710 4.02 -4.51 26.31
N ASP A 711 3.87 -4.76 27.62
CA ASP A 711 3.38 -6.04 28.13
C ASP A 711 1.85 -6.09 27.96
N ILE A 712 1.42 -6.28 26.71
CA ILE A 712 0.00 -6.37 26.39
C ILE A 712 -0.50 -7.76 26.75
N VAL A 713 -1.30 -7.82 27.81
CA VAL A 713 -2.05 -9.01 28.21
C VAL A 713 -3.35 -9.08 27.40
N LEU A 714 -3.73 -10.26 26.93
CA LEU A 714 -4.97 -10.43 26.19
C LEU A 714 -6.18 -10.30 27.14
N ASP A 715 -6.91 -9.21 27.00
CA ASP A 715 -8.12 -8.94 27.76
C ASP A 715 -9.27 -9.90 27.40
N CYS A 716 -10.19 -10.09 28.34
CA CYS A 716 -11.38 -10.92 28.15
C CYS A 716 -12.65 -10.06 28.17
N PRO A 717 -13.64 -10.35 27.29
CA PRO A 717 -14.97 -9.77 27.42
C PRO A 717 -15.53 -10.04 28.83
N THR A 718 -16.11 -9.02 29.45
CA THR A 718 -16.71 -9.13 30.78
C THR A 718 -18.23 -9.28 30.69
N GLN A 719 -18.91 -9.57 31.79
CA GLN A 719 -20.39 -9.56 31.78
C GLN A 719 -20.97 -8.17 31.47
N ASP A 720 -20.28 -7.10 31.84
CA ASP A 720 -20.73 -5.72 31.61
C ASP A 720 -20.39 -5.24 30.19
N THR A 721 -19.32 -5.76 29.59
CA THR A 721 -18.86 -5.44 28.22
C THR A 721 -18.59 -6.71 27.39
N PRO A 722 -19.62 -7.53 27.08
CA PRO A 722 -19.41 -8.84 26.47
C PRO A 722 -19.19 -8.80 24.94
N PHE A 723 -19.41 -7.64 24.31
CA PHE A 723 -19.45 -7.50 22.85
C PHE A 723 -18.21 -6.81 22.29
N LEU A 724 -17.92 -7.06 21.02
CA LEU A 724 -16.94 -6.26 20.27
C LEU A 724 -17.40 -4.79 20.21
N GLY A 725 -16.51 -3.86 20.51
CA GLY A 725 -16.83 -2.44 20.67
C GLY A 725 -17.26 -1.78 19.36
N THR A 726 -18.50 -1.31 19.31
CA THR A 726 -19.10 -0.54 18.20
C THR A 726 -19.65 0.78 18.73
N TYR A 727 -19.97 1.73 17.86
CA TYR A 727 -20.45 3.05 18.31
C TYR A 727 -21.70 2.91 19.21
N LYS A 728 -22.63 2.03 18.82
CA LYS A 728 -23.91 1.84 19.50
C LYS A 728 -23.77 1.20 20.88
N ASN A 729 -23.00 0.12 21.02
CA ASN A 729 -22.81 -0.54 22.32
C ASN A 729 -21.81 0.20 23.24
N SER A 730 -21.10 1.18 22.70
CA SER A 730 -20.24 2.10 23.47
C SER A 730 -20.98 3.37 23.91
N ASN A 731 -22.25 3.53 23.52
CA ASN A 731 -23.02 4.77 23.69
C ASN A 731 -22.28 6.01 23.14
N TYR A 732 -21.57 5.81 22.01
CA TYR A 732 -20.82 6.85 21.34
C TYR A 732 -21.70 7.50 20.26
N THR A 733 -21.93 8.80 20.40
CA THR A 733 -22.58 9.61 19.37
C THR A 733 -21.51 10.30 18.57
N TYR A 734 -21.51 10.11 17.24
CA TYR A 734 -20.59 10.83 16.37
C TYR A 734 -20.75 12.35 16.59
N PRO A 735 -19.64 13.09 16.79
CA PRO A 735 -19.70 14.55 16.81
C PRO A 735 -20.35 15.03 15.52
N SER A 736 -21.18 16.08 15.59
CA SER A 736 -21.68 16.74 14.38
C SER A 736 -20.47 17.26 13.59
N VAL A 737 -20.00 16.47 12.63
CA VAL A 737 -18.84 16.82 11.79
C VAL A 737 -19.19 18.13 11.08
N GLU A 738 -18.37 19.17 11.28
CA GLU A 738 -18.47 20.40 10.50
C GLU A 738 -18.44 20.03 9.01
N PRO A 739 -19.32 20.62 8.18
CA PRO A 739 -19.49 20.21 6.79
C PRO A 739 -18.16 20.30 6.06
N THR A 740 -17.60 19.14 5.71
CA THR A 740 -16.35 19.04 4.94
C THR A 740 -16.65 19.32 3.46
N ASN A 741 -15.83 20.19 2.87
CA ASN A 741 -15.91 20.62 1.48
C ASN A 741 -15.28 19.59 0.52
N GLU A 742 -15.85 18.38 0.46
CA GLU A 742 -15.64 17.45 -0.65
C GLU A 742 -16.97 16.78 -1.04
N PRO A 743 -17.15 16.45 -2.33
CA PRO A 743 -18.46 16.34 -2.93
C PRO A 743 -19.21 15.13 -2.40
N THR A 744 -20.30 15.40 -1.69
CA THR A 744 -21.38 14.43 -1.55
C THR A 744 -21.82 14.12 -2.98
N GLU A 745 -21.46 12.96 -3.55
CA GLU A 745 -22.11 12.53 -4.82
C GLU A 745 -23.64 12.40 -4.66
N ASN A 746 -24.11 12.51 -3.41
CA ASN A 746 -25.48 12.73 -3.04
C ASN A 746 -25.74 14.22 -2.67
N TRP A 747 -26.13 15.02 -3.66
CA TRP A 747 -26.65 16.39 -3.46
C TRP A 747 -28.16 16.40 -3.25
N GLY A 748 -28.69 15.34 -2.64
CA GLY A 748 -30.09 15.21 -2.33
C GLY A 748 -30.50 16.00 -1.09
N SER A 749 -31.80 16.13 -0.92
CA SER A 749 -32.42 16.78 0.24
C SER A 749 -33.42 15.82 0.87
N ASP A 750 -33.74 16.10 2.13
CA ASP A 750 -34.75 15.38 2.90
C ASP A 750 -35.99 16.28 2.99
N LEU A 751 -37.17 15.71 2.74
CA LEU A 751 -38.44 16.44 2.74
C LEU A 751 -39.49 15.65 3.54
N SER A 752 -39.67 16.05 4.80
CA SER A 752 -40.57 15.39 5.75
C SER A 752 -41.83 16.22 6.01
N CYS A 753 -42.70 16.34 4.99
CA CYS A 753 -43.96 17.06 5.12
C CYS A 753 -45.06 16.15 5.71
N SER A 754 -45.77 16.63 6.73
CA SER A 754 -46.89 15.93 7.38
C SER A 754 -48.13 15.81 6.50
N GLU A 755 -48.29 16.71 5.52
CA GLU A 755 -49.38 16.67 4.54
C GLU A 755 -48.81 16.51 3.12
N GLN A 756 -49.04 15.33 2.54
CA GLN A 756 -48.73 14.99 1.14
C GLN A 756 -50.00 14.57 0.38
N ALA A 757 -51.17 14.77 0.97
CA ALA A 757 -52.43 14.32 0.40
C ALA A 757 -52.78 15.16 -0.85
N PRO A 758 -53.20 14.53 -1.97
CA PRO A 758 -53.72 15.25 -3.12
C PRO A 758 -54.90 16.15 -2.74
N SER A 759 -55.06 17.29 -3.42
CA SER A 759 -56.24 18.14 -3.28
C SER A 759 -57.52 17.32 -3.46
N SER A 760 -58.54 17.58 -2.62
CA SER A 760 -59.83 16.87 -2.67
C SER A 760 -60.56 17.00 -4.02
N ARG A 761 -60.21 18.02 -4.80
CA ARG A 761 -60.59 18.24 -6.20
C ARG A 761 -59.43 18.90 -6.93
N VAL A 762 -59.29 18.63 -8.24
CA VAL A 762 -58.33 19.36 -9.08
C VAL A 762 -58.73 20.85 -9.11
N PRO A 763 -57.86 21.79 -8.74
CA PRO A 763 -58.21 23.21 -8.70
C PRO A 763 -58.44 23.76 -10.11
N THR A 764 -59.35 24.73 -10.23
CA THR A 764 -59.59 25.46 -11.50
C THR A 764 -58.87 26.80 -11.54
N SER A 765 -58.33 27.26 -10.40
CA SER A 765 -57.60 28.52 -10.26
C SER A 765 -56.14 28.26 -9.90
N ALA A 766 -55.21 28.99 -10.51
CA ALA A 766 -53.78 28.93 -10.25
C ALA A 766 -53.44 29.43 -8.84
N HIS A 767 -54.37 30.16 -8.21
CA HIS A 767 -54.24 30.71 -6.87
C HIS A 767 -54.58 29.72 -5.75
N GLU A 768 -55.17 28.57 -6.10
CA GLU A 768 -55.50 27.46 -5.19
C GLU A 768 -54.64 26.22 -5.47
N LEU A 769 -53.50 26.40 -6.15
CA LEU A 769 -52.69 25.30 -6.66
C LEU A 769 -51.75 24.75 -5.58
N GLN A 770 -51.91 23.48 -5.20
CA GLN A 770 -50.99 22.79 -4.31
C GLN A 770 -49.88 22.08 -5.11
N PRO A 771 -48.72 21.75 -4.52
CA PRO A 771 -47.68 21.00 -5.23
C PRO A 771 -48.15 19.66 -5.82
N ALA A 772 -49.08 18.97 -5.14
CA ALA A 772 -49.65 17.70 -5.60
C ALA A 772 -50.52 17.84 -6.85
N ASP A 773 -51.01 19.05 -7.16
CA ASP A 773 -51.87 19.30 -8.33
C ASP A 773 -51.06 19.44 -9.63
N ILE A 774 -49.76 19.73 -9.53
CA ILE A 774 -48.87 19.83 -10.68
C ILE A 774 -48.70 18.46 -11.32
N LYS A 775 -48.99 18.37 -12.62
CA LYS A 775 -48.83 17.13 -13.39
C LYS A 775 -47.79 17.23 -14.48
N VAL A 776 -47.55 18.44 -14.99
CA VAL A 776 -46.63 18.68 -16.09
C VAL A 776 -45.60 19.71 -15.67
N ILE A 777 -44.33 19.46 -15.96
CA ILE A 777 -43.25 20.42 -15.80
C ILE A 777 -42.58 20.73 -17.13
N GLY A 778 -42.26 22.00 -17.37
CA GLY A 778 -41.57 22.50 -18.55
C GLY A 778 -40.54 23.55 -18.17
N ALA A 779 -39.52 23.75 -19.01
CA ALA A 779 -38.55 24.80 -18.79
C ALA A 779 -37.95 25.29 -20.10
N LEU A 780 -37.70 26.59 -20.14
CA LEU A 780 -36.96 27.27 -21.21
C LEU A 780 -35.84 28.09 -20.58
N GLY A 781 -34.73 28.20 -21.29
CA GLY A 781 -33.50 28.64 -20.68
C GLY A 781 -32.28 28.63 -21.58
N ASP A 782 -31.14 28.89 -20.95
CA ASP A 782 -29.82 28.81 -21.55
C ASP A 782 -29.01 27.60 -21.03
N SER A 783 -27.68 27.70 -21.05
CA SER A 783 -26.77 26.64 -20.58
C SER A 783 -26.99 26.25 -19.11
N LEU A 784 -27.43 27.17 -18.24
CA LEU A 784 -27.74 26.87 -16.84
C LEU A 784 -28.97 25.96 -16.70
N THR A 785 -29.97 26.12 -17.57
CA THR A 785 -31.18 25.27 -17.58
C THR A 785 -30.92 23.92 -18.25
N THR A 786 -29.93 23.83 -19.14
CA THR A 786 -29.44 22.53 -19.68
C THR A 786 -28.48 21.80 -18.73
N ALA A 787 -28.07 22.45 -17.64
CA ALA A 787 -27.11 21.95 -16.65
C ALA A 787 -25.71 21.64 -17.21
N VAL A 788 -25.18 22.54 -18.04
CA VAL A 788 -23.77 22.43 -18.48
C VAL A 788 -22.86 22.39 -17.26
N GLY A 789 -21.86 21.50 -17.29
CA GLY A 789 -20.85 21.40 -16.23
C GLY A 789 -21.33 20.76 -14.92
N ALA A 790 -22.56 20.23 -14.85
CA ALA A 790 -23.09 19.62 -13.62
C ALA A 790 -22.17 18.50 -13.08
N LYS A 791 -21.59 17.68 -13.97
CA LYS A 791 -20.44 16.85 -13.61
C LYS A 791 -19.18 17.68 -13.85
N ALA A 792 -18.59 18.19 -12.77
CA ALA A 792 -17.63 19.30 -12.76
C ALA A 792 -16.49 19.22 -13.81
N THR A 793 -16.09 18.02 -14.24
CA THR A 793 -15.01 17.78 -15.21
C THR A 793 -15.45 17.80 -16.69
N ASP A 794 -16.75 17.79 -16.99
CA ASP A 794 -17.29 17.72 -18.35
C ASP A 794 -18.14 18.95 -18.72
N LEU A 795 -17.53 19.87 -19.45
CA LEU A 795 -18.15 21.10 -19.95
C LEU A 795 -18.78 20.93 -21.35
N GLN A 796 -18.58 19.78 -22.00
CA GLN A 796 -19.07 19.54 -23.36
C GLN A 796 -20.47 18.93 -23.36
N THR A 797 -20.88 18.29 -22.27
CA THR A 797 -22.18 17.60 -22.18
C THR A 797 -23.27 18.44 -21.50
N ASP A 798 -24.47 18.43 -22.09
CA ASP A 798 -25.69 18.94 -21.45
C ASP A 798 -26.22 17.88 -20.48
N TRP A 799 -26.04 18.06 -19.18
CA TRP A 799 -26.55 17.12 -18.17
C TRP A 799 -28.02 17.38 -17.85
N ARG A 800 -28.88 17.34 -18.87
CA ARG A 800 -30.30 17.73 -18.75
C ARG A 800 -31.05 17.00 -17.62
N GLY A 801 -30.69 15.77 -17.32
CA GLY A 801 -31.23 14.99 -16.20
C GLY A 801 -30.89 15.54 -14.80
N LEU A 802 -29.81 16.32 -14.67
CA LEU A 802 -29.36 17.01 -13.46
C LEU A 802 -29.77 18.49 -13.40
N SER A 803 -30.58 18.97 -14.35
CA SER A 803 -31.05 20.36 -14.35
C SER A 803 -31.85 20.69 -13.10
N TRP A 804 -31.44 21.77 -12.43
CA TRP A 804 -32.04 22.25 -11.18
C TRP A 804 -33.56 22.48 -11.29
N SER A 805 -34.04 22.96 -12.43
CA SER A 805 -35.45 23.33 -12.63
C SER A 805 -36.30 22.26 -13.35
N ILE A 806 -35.69 21.31 -14.07
CA ILE A 806 -36.43 20.32 -14.89
C ILE A 806 -35.77 18.93 -15.02
N GLY A 807 -34.63 18.69 -14.39
CA GLY A 807 -33.97 17.37 -14.40
C GLY A 807 -34.64 16.38 -13.46
N GLY A 808 -34.78 15.12 -13.86
CA GLY A 808 -35.40 14.07 -13.06
C GLY A 808 -34.56 12.81 -12.88
N ASP A 809 -33.25 12.88 -13.08
CA ASP A 809 -32.33 11.79 -12.75
C ASP A 809 -32.27 11.60 -11.22
N GLY A 810 -32.15 10.34 -10.78
CA GLY A 810 -32.11 9.99 -9.37
C GLY A 810 -33.43 10.20 -8.62
N THR A 811 -33.34 10.29 -7.29
CA THR A 811 -34.44 10.67 -6.40
C THR A 811 -34.09 11.97 -5.67
N LEU A 812 -35.07 12.54 -4.95
CA LEU A 812 -34.81 13.72 -4.11
C LEU A 812 -33.68 13.46 -3.10
N GLU A 813 -33.66 12.26 -2.53
CA GLU A 813 -32.65 11.85 -1.54
C GLU A 813 -31.25 11.74 -2.09
N THR A 814 -31.07 11.68 -3.42
CA THR A 814 -29.77 11.54 -4.10
C THR A 814 -29.37 12.78 -4.88
N GLN A 815 -30.32 13.53 -5.44
CA GLN A 815 -30.10 14.73 -6.22
C GLN A 815 -31.32 15.66 -6.14
N THR A 816 -31.13 16.84 -5.57
CA THR A 816 -32.20 17.83 -5.49
C THR A 816 -32.39 18.53 -6.83
N THR A 817 -33.58 18.36 -7.39
CA THR A 817 -34.10 19.08 -8.55
C THR A 817 -35.58 19.37 -8.32
N LEU A 818 -36.13 20.38 -8.98
CA LEU A 818 -37.55 20.71 -8.83
C LEU A 818 -38.48 19.51 -9.17
N PRO A 819 -38.28 18.72 -10.24
CA PRO A 819 -39.04 17.50 -10.46
C PRO A 819 -38.91 16.48 -9.33
N ASN A 820 -37.71 16.26 -8.79
CA ASN A 820 -37.51 15.28 -7.72
C ASN A 820 -38.20 15.71 -6.42
N ILE A 821 -38.29 17.02 -6.15
CA ILE A 821 -39.11 17.56 -5.06
C ILE A 821 -40.59 17.31 -5.34
N LEU A 822 -41.09 17.66 -6.52
CA LEU A 822 -42.51 17.49 -6.89
C LEU A 822 -42.97 16.02 -6.87
N LYS A 823 -42.08 15.07 -7.22
CA LYS A 823 -42.36 13.62 -7.15
C LYS A 823 -42.74 13.15 -5.74
N LYS A 824 -42.38 13.88 -4.68
CA LYS A 824 -42.81 13.58 -3.30
C LYS A 824 -44.28 13.91 -3.05
N PHE A 825 -44.87 14.82 -3.81
CA PHE A 825 -46.27 15.19 -3.71
C PHE A 825 -47.12 14.53 -4.79
N ASN A 826 -46.58 14.43 -6.01
CA ASN A 826 -47.19 13.72 -7.13
C ASN A 826 -46.14 12.89 -7.88
N PRO A 827 -46.08 11.56 -7.66
CA PRO A 827 -45.09 10.71 -8.32
C PRO A 827 -45.29 10.59 -9.84
N ASN A 828 -46.43 11.05 -10.38
CA ASN A 828 -46.77 10.97 -11.80
C ASN A 828 -46.48 12.26 -12.59
N VAL A 829 -45.70 13.19 -12.04
CA VAL A 829 -45.27 14.39 -12.77
C VAL A 829 -44.55 13.98 -14.06
N PHE A 830 -44.93 14.61 -15.17
CA PHE A 830 -44.41 14.34 -16.51
C PHE A 830 -43.73 15.57 -17.11
N GLY A 831 -42.80 15.36 -18.06
CA GLY A 831 -42.14 16.44 -18.81
C GLY A 831 -40.72 16.77 -18.37
N PHE A 832 -40.24 16.22 -17.24
CA PHE A 832 -38.85 16.39 -16.82
C PHE A 832 -37.85 15.71 -17.78
N SER A 833 -36.65 16.25 -17.87
CA SER A 833 -35.54 15.67 -18.63
C SER A 833 -34.80 14.59 -17.84
N THR A 834 -34.24 13.60 -18.54
CA THR A 834 -33.36 12.57 -17.95
C THR A 834 -32.10 12.39 -18.79
N GLY A 835 -30.99 11.97 -18.19
CA GLY A 835 -29.73 11.74 -18.91
C GLY A 835 -29.21 12.98 -19.65
N THR A 836 -28.55 12.77 -20.79
CA THR A 836 -27.80 13.82 -21.51
C THR A 836 -28.25 14.05 -22.95
N SER A 837 -29.14 13.20 -23.48
CA SER A 837 -29.52 13.22 -24.89
C SER A 837 -30.65 14.24 -25.17
N LYS A 838 -30.76 14.71 -26.42
CA LYS A 838 -31.88 15.57 -26.82
C LYS A 838 -33.20 14.80 -26.83
N GLU A 839 -33.14 13.50 -27.12
CA GLU A 839 -34.31 12.59 -27.14
C GLU A 839 -34.92 12.40 -25.74
N THR A 840 -34.11 12.58 -24.69
CA THR A 840 -34.52 12.48 -23.29
C THR A 840 -34.71 13.86 -22.63
N ALA A 841 -34.78 14.94 -23.42
CA ALA A 841 -34.97 16.30 -22.92
C ALA A 841 -36.39 16.56 -22.39
N GLY A 842 -37.38 15.71 -22.69
CA GLY A 842 -38.76 15.93 -22.25
C GLY A 842 -39.29 17.28 -22.74
N PHE A 843 -39.70 18.14 -21.80
CA PHE A 843 -40.15 19.52 -22.03
C PHE A 843 -39.10 20.56 -21.60
N ASN A 844 -37.81 20.18 -21.57
CA ASN A 844 -36.68 21.08 -21.44
C ASN A 844 -36.23 21.56 -22.84
N VAL A 845 -36.75 22.71 -23.25
CA VAL A 845 -36.44 23.36 -24.55
C VAL A 845 -35.29 24.36 -24.46
N ALA A 846 -34.51 24.34 -23.36
CA ALA A 846 -33.37 25.22 -23.19
C ALA A 846 -32.22 24.88 -24.15
N GLU A 847 -31.50 25.92 -24.58
CA GLU A 847 -30.39 25.82 -25.54
C GLU A 847 -29.16 26.60 -25.07
N ARG A 848 -27.96 26.04 -25.30
CA ARG A 848 -26.71 26.74 -24.98
C ARG A 848 -26.61 28.07 -25.73
N GLY A 849 -26.16 29.10 -25.03
CA GLY A 849 -25.96 30.43 -25.62
C GLY A 849 -27.25 31.19 -25.95
N ALA A 850 -28.42 30.66 -25.55
CA ALA A 850 -29.68 31.37 -25.74
C ALA A 850 -29.66 32.73 -25.04
N THR A 851 -30.14 33.74 -25.74
CA THR A 851 -30.36 35.11 -25.24
C THR A 851 -31.86 35.37 -25.16
N ALA A 852 -32.26 36.55 -24.67
CA ALA A 852 -33.67 36.91 -24.55
C ALA A 852 -34.45 36.77 -25.87
N GLN A 853 -33.79 37.02 -27.00
CA GLN A 853 -34.37 36.91 -28.33
C GLN A 853 -34.91 35.51 -28.65
N ASN A 854 -34.28 34.47 -28.08
CA ASN A 854 -34.66 33.07 -28.29
C ASN A 854 -35.87 32.65 -27.44
N MET A 855 -36.20 33.38 -26.36
CA MET A 855 -37.23 32.95 -25.39
C MET A 855 -38.59 32.67 -26.05
N SER A 856 -39.04 33.56 -26.95
CA SER A 856 -40.36 33.41 -27.59
C SER A 856 -40.42 32.22 -28.55
N ALA A 857 -39.30 31.84 -29.15
CA ALA A 857 -39.21 30.64 -29.99
C ALA A 857 -39.26 29.38 -29.12
N GLN A 858 -38.49 29.34 -28.03
CA GLN A 858 -38.54 28.24 -27.06
C GLN A 858 -39.94 28.09 -26.45
N ALA A 859 -40.64 29.19 -26.15
CA ALA A 859 -42.02 29.13 -25.66
C ALA A 859 -42.98 28.48 -26.66
N ARG A 860 -42.94 28.88 -27.94
CA ARG A 860 -43.79 28.26 -28.98
C ARG A 860 -43.47 26.78 -29.16
N GLU A 861 -42.19 26.41 -29.15
CA GLU A 861 -41.77 25.02 -29.20
C GLU A 861 -42.32 24.22 -28.02
N LEU A 862 -42.20 24.75 -26.79
CA LEU A 862 -42.73 24.12 -25.59
C LEU A 862 -44.24 23.92 -25.66
N VAL A 863 -44.98 24.91 -26.16
CA VAL A 863 -46.44 24.82 -26.37
C VAL A 863 -46.78 23.72 -27.35
N GLU A 864 -46.09 23.64 -28.49
CA GLU A 864 -46.31 22.60 -29.50
C GLU A 864 -45.97 21.20 -28.99
N LEU A 865 -44.89 21.05 -28.23
CA LEU A 865 -44.53 19.79 -27.58
C LEU A 865 -45.59 19.34 -26.57
N MET A 866 -46.11 20.27 -25.75
CA MET A 866 -47.19 19.97 -24.81
C MET A 866 -48.50 19.64 -25.54
N ARG A 867 -48.84 20.36 -26.61
CA ARG A 867 -50.07 20.18 -27.40
C ARG A 867 -50.08 18.84 -28.15
N SER A 868 -48.92 18.41 -28.65
CA SER A 868 -48.77 17.16 -29.41
C SER A 868 -48.57 15.92 -28.54
N SER A 869 -48.27 16.08 -27.25
CA SER A 869 -48.04 14.97 -26.34
C SER A 869 -49.33 14.22 -25.99
N SER A 870 -49.37 12.92 -26.30
CA SER A 870 -50.46 12.01 -25.92
C SER A 870 -50.43 11.59 -24.45
N LYS A 871 -49.38 11.95 -23.71
CA LYS A 871 -49.18 11.57 -22.30
C LYS A 871 -49.77 12.58 -21.31
N ILE A 872 -50.18 13.76 -21.78
CA ILE A 872 -50.79 14.80 -20.94
C ILE A 872 -52.15 15.21 -21.49
N ASN A 873 -53.06 15.61 -20.61
CA ASN A 873 -54.25 16.32 -21.01
C ASN A 873 -53.92 17.81 -21.13
N PHE A 874 -53.66 18.26 -22.36
CA PHE A 874 -53.27 19.64 -22.64
C PHE A 874 -54.23 20.68 -22.02
N LYS A 875 -55.54 20.41 -21.93
CA LYS A 875 -56.52 21.36 -21.38
C LYS A 875 -56.66 21.30 -19.85
N GLU A 876 -56.59 20.10 -19.28
CA GLU A 876 -56.98 19.88 -17.90
C GLU A 876 -55.82 19.73 -16.92
N ASP A 877 -54.62 19.32 -17.38
CA ASP A 877 -53.49 19.09 -16.48
C ASP A 877 -52.78 20.41 -16.16
N TRP A 878 -52.47 20.65 -14.88
CA TRP A 878 -51.70 21.80 -14.44
C TRP A 878 -50.23 21.69 -14.83
N LYS A 879 -49.72 22.77 -15.42
CA LYS A 879 -48.36 22.90 -15.96
C LYS A 879 -47.57 23.90 -15.12
N LEU A 880 -46.39 23.50 -14.68
CA LEU A 880 -45.41 24.38 -14.04
C LEU A 880 -44.27 24.65 -15.02
N ILE A 881 -44.05 25.92 -15.39
CA ILE A 881 -43.02 26.31 -16.36
C ILE A 881 -41.99 27.21 -15.67
N THR A 882 -40.70 26.87 -15.80
CA THR A 882 -39.60 27.71 -15.27
C THR A 882 -38.82 28.39 -16.39
N ILE A 883 -38.61 29.70 -16.25
CA ILE A 883 -37.86 30.54 -17.20
C ILE A 883 -36.63 31.12 -16.52
N LEU A 884 -35.44 30.89 -17.09
CA LEU A 884 -34.20 31.59 -16.76
C LEU A 884 -33.38 31.82 -18.03
N VAL A 885 -33.40 33.03 -18.56
CA VAL A 885 -32.59 33.50 -19.69
C VAL A 885 -32.21 34.95 -19.41
N GLY A 886 -31.05 35.40 -19.90
CA GLY A 886 -30.61 36.80 -19.79
C GLY A 886 -29.18 36.97 -19.27
N GLY A 887 -28.55 35.90 -18.77
CA GLY A 887 -27.14 35.91 -18.39
C GLY A 887 -26.23 36.19 -19.59
N ASN A 888 -26.52 35.59 -20.75
CA ASN A 888 -25.78 35.86 -21.99
C ASN A 888 -25.96 37.30 -22.48
N ASP A 889 -27.18 37.85 -22.42
CA ASP A 889 -27.46 39.24 -22.76
C ASP A 889 -26.63 40.20 -21.89
N LEU A 890 -26.62 39.98 -20.57
CA LEU A 890 -25.82 40.78 -19.64
C LEU A 890 -24.32 40.64 -19.90
N CYS A 891 -23.83 39.42 -20.13
CA CYS A 891 -22.41 39.14 -20.39
C CYS A 891 -21.89 39.72 -21.71
N GLN A 892 -22.79 40.01 -22.66
CA GLN A 892 -22.47 40.57 -23.98
C GLN A 892 -22.92 42.03 -24.18
N TYR A 893 -23.58 42.64 -23.19
CA TYR A 893 -24.17 43.99 -23.28
C TYR A 893 -23.23 45.04 -23.89
N CYS A 894 -21.99 45.14 -23.39
CA CYS A 894 -21.00 46.11 -23.86
C CYS A 894 -20.50 45.87 -25.31
N LEU A 895 -20.85 44.75 -25.93
CA LEU A 895 -20.50 44.44 -27.32
C LEU A 895 -21.58 44.93 -28.29
N ASP A 896 -22.84 45.00 -27.82
CA ASP A 896 -23.99 45.50 -28.57
C ASP A 896 -25.12 45.91 -27.60
N GLU A 897 -25.04 47.16 -27.12
CA GLU A 897 -25.96 47.70 -26.10
C GLU A 897 -27.41 47.77 -26.58
N GLU A 898 -27.64 47.91 -27.90
CA GLU A 898 -29.00 47.99 -28.45
C GLU A 898 -29.67 46.61 -28.41
N THR A 899 -28.98 45.61 -28.94
CA THR A 899 -29.45 44.22 -29.05
C THR A 899 -29.71 43.60 -27.68
N TYR A 900 -28.82 43.87 -26.71
CA TYR A 900 -28.88 43.32 -25.35
C TYR A 900 -29.38 44.32 -24.30
N SER A 901 -30.08 45.38 -24.73
CA SER A 901 -30.66 46.37 -23.81
C SER A 901 -31.71 45.76 -22.89
N VAL A 902 -31.87 46.39 -21.71
CA VAL A 902 -32.94 46.07 -20.73
C VAL A 902 -34.32 46.08 -21.41
N GLN A 903 -34.57 47.07 -22.28
CA GLN A 903 -35.85 47.22 -22.96
C GLN A 903 -36.14 46.07 -23.92
N LYS A 904 -35.13 45.58 -24.65
CA LYS A 904 -35.26 44.40 -25.51
C LYS A 904 -35.47 43.13 -24.68
N TYR A 905 -34.72 42.96 -23.60
CA TYR A 905 -34.90 41.85 -22.67
C TYR A 905 -36.34 41.77 -22.14
N VAL A 906 -36.85 42.87 -21.59
CA VAL A 906 -38.22 42.95 -21.05
C VAL A 906 -39.25 42.72 -22.15
N LYS A 907 -39.04 43.26 -23.35
CA LYS A 907 -39.93 43.04 -24.49
C LYS A 907 -39.99 41.58 -24.89
N HIS A 908 -38.86 40.88 -24.98
CA HIS A 908 -38.83 39.46 -25.31
C HIS A 908 -39.42 38.58 -24.20
N LEU A 909 -39.22 38.94 -22.94
CA LEU A 909 -39.88 38.29 -21.82
C LEU A 909 -41.41 38.48 -21.88
N GLN A 910 -41.87 39.69 -22.21
CA GLN A 910 -43.29 39.95 -22.44
C GLN A 910 -43.83 39.11 -23.60
N ASP A 911 -43.18 39.11 -24.76
CA ASP A 911 -43.60 38.32 -25.93
C ASP A 911 -43.69 36.82 -25.61
N THR A 912 -42.83 36.33 -24.72
CA THR A 912 -42.80 34.93 -24.26
C THR A 912 -43.97 34.62 -23.33
N LEU A 913 -44.26 35.53 -22.38
CA LEU A 913 -45.39 35.41 -21.47
C LEU A 913 -46.73 35.55 -22.21
N ASP A 914 -46.81 36.42 -23.23
CA ASP A 914 -47.98 36.56 -24.10
C ASP A 914 -48.29 35.22 -24.80
N VAL A 915 -47.29 34.51 -25.35
CA VAL A 915 -47.48 33.18 -25.94
C VAL A 915 -48.09 32.20 -24.92
N PHE A 916 -47.57 32.13 -23.70
CA PHE A 916 -48.12 31.23 -22.69
C PHE A 916 -49.52 31.65 -22.22
N TYR A 917 -49.76 32.96 -22.08
CA TYR A 917 -51.05 33.51 -21.69
C TYR A 917 -52.12 33.35 -22.78
N GLU A 918 -51.75 33.28 -24.05
CA GLU A 918 -52.69 33.05 -25.15
C GLU A 918 -52.92 31.55 -25.39
N GLU A 919 -51.87 30.73 -25.32
CA GLU A 919 -51.92 29.37 -25.86
C GLU A 919 -52.03 28.25 -24.81
N LEU A 920 -51.63 28.47 -23.55
CA LEU A 920 -51.63 27.43 -22.52
C LEU A 920 -52.78 27.61 -21.51
N PRO A 921 -53.63 26.58 -21.32
CA PRO A 921 -54.56 26.50 -20.19
C PRO A 921 -53.87 25.91 -18.96
N ARG A 922 -54.32 26.33 -17.76
CA ARG A 922 -53.86 25.81 -16.45
C ARG A 922 -52.34 25.83 -16.28
N VAL A 923 -51.78 27.02 -16.15
CA VAL A 923 -50.33 27.26 -16.06
C VAL A 923 -49.95 28.07 -14.84
N PHE A 924 -48.86 27.66 -14.19
CA PHE A 924 -48.09 28.48 -13.27
C PHE A 924 -46.68 28.70 -13.87
N VAL A 925 -46.26 29.95 -14.04
CA VAL A 925 -44.94 30.30 -14.58
C VAL A 925 -44.04 30.87 -13.48
N ASN A 926 -42.88 30.25 -13.29
CA ASN A 926 -41.76 30.79 -12.53
C ASN A 926 -40.87 31.61 -13.46
N ILE A 927 -40.72 32.91 -13.18
CA ILE A 927 -39.64 33.73 -13.75
C ILE A 927 -38.54 33.83 -12.72
N VAL A 928 -37.38 33.24 -13.00
CA VAL A 928 -36.23 33.33 -12.10
C VAL A 928 -35.43 34.58 -12.45
N GLU A 929 -35.16 35.38 -11.42
CA GLU A 929 -34.42 36.62 -11.57
C GLU A 929 -32.98 36.36 -12.01
N ILE A 930 -32.44 37.22 -12.89
CA ILE A 930 -31.05 37.11 -13.33
C ILE A 930 -30.12 37.32 -12.13
N LEU A 931 -29.08 36.48 -12.07
CA LEU A 931 -28.02 36.53 -11.07
C LEU A 931 -27.35 37.90 -11.00
N GLU A 932 -27.13 38.40 -9.78
CA GLU A 932 -26.14 39.47 -9.55
C GLU A 932 -24.72 38.89 -9.73
N ILE A 933 -24.04 39.26 -10.82
CA ILE A 933 -22.78 38.60 -11.25
C ILE A 933 -21.54 39.15 -10.52
N SER A 934 -21.70 40.05 -9.53
CA SER A 934 -20.58 40.65 -8.76
C SER A 934 -19.62 39.61 -8.15
N GLY A 935 -20.15 38.48 -7.68
CA GLY A 935 -19.35 37.35 -7.17
C GLY A 935 -18.40 36.73 -8.20
N LEU A 936 -18.70 36.80 -9.50
CA LEU A 936 -17.88 36.19 -10.56
C LEU A 936 -16.48 36.82 -10.65
N ARG A 937 -16.34 38.11 -10.29
CA ARG A 937 -15.02 38.77 -10.22
C ARG A 937 -14.14 38.18 -9.12
N GLN A 938 -14.73 37.83 -7.98
CA GLN A 938 -14.01 37.20 -6.86
C GLN A 938 -13.56 35.77 -7.23
N ILE A 939 -14.41 35.01 -7.93
CA ILE A 939 -14.08 33.68 -8.47
C ILE A 939 -12.95 33.77 -9.51
N ALA A 940 -13.04 34.72 -10.44
CA ALA A 940 -12.01 34.93 -11.45
C ALA A 940 -10.67 35.39 -10.83
N ALA A 941 -10.69 36.07 -9.68
CA ALA A 941 -9.48 36.49 -8.96
C ALA A 941 -8.84 35.35 -8.15
N SER A 942 -9.58 34.30 -7.78
CA SER A 942 -9.07 33.22 -6.92
C SER A 942 -8.25 32.16 -7.64
N SER A 943 -8.34 32.04 -8.97
CA SER A 943 -7.58 31.06 -9.78
C SER A 943 -7.26 31.62 -11.16
N SER A 944 -6.03 31.37 -11.63
CA SER A 944 -5.58 31.73 -12.99
C SER A 944 -6.36 31.01 -14.08
N GLU A 945 -6.77 29.77 -13.83
CA GLU A 945 -7.56 28.94 -14.73
C GLU A 945 -8.97 29.52 -14.88
N CYS A 946 -9.63 29.82 -13.76
CA CYS A 946 -10.95 30.47 -13.73
C CYS A 946 -10.92 31.84 -14.42
N ALA A 947 -9.84 32.61 -14.26
CA ALA A 947 -9.71 33.94 -14.85
C ALA A 947 -9.80 33.92 -16.38
N LEU A 948 -9.26 32.89 -17.04
CA LEU A 948 -9.22 32.81 -18.50
C LEU A 948 -10.58 32.42 -19.10
N THR A 949 -11.23 31.38 -18.55
CA THR A 949 -12.51 30.86 -19.04
C THR A 949 -13.65 31.83 -18.75
N ALA A 950 -13.72 32.35 -17.53
CA ALA A 950 -14.80 33.26 -17.14
C ALA A 950 -14.74 34.57 -17.95
N LYS A 951 -13.54 35.15 -18.18
CA LYS A 951 -13.38 36.39 -18.98
C LYS A 951 -13.78 36.22 -20.45
N ALA A 952 -13.72 35.01 -20.98
CA ALA A 952 -14.21 34.71 -22.33
C ALA A 952 -15.73 34.59 -22.36
N ALA A 953 -16.34 33.97 -21.34
CA ALA A 953 -17.80 33.80 -21.25
C ALA A 953 -18.54 35.10 -20.90
N CYS A 954 -17.98 35.92 -20.01
CA CYS A 954 -18.60 37.17 -19.52
C CYS A 954 -17.67 38.39 -19.63
N PRO A 955 -17.28 38.79 -20.85
CA PRO A 955 -16.28 39.83 -21.06
C PRO A 955 -16.70 41.20 -20.52
N CYS A 956 -17.99 41.56 -20.62
CA CYS A 956 -18.48 42.88 -20.20
C CYS A 956 -18.43 43.09 -18.69
N PHE A 957 -18.42 42.02 -17.91
CA PHE A 957 -18.36 42.09 -16.45
C PHE A 957 -16.92 41.91 -15.90
N LEU A 958 -16.11 41.06 -16.55
CA LEU A 958 -14.81 40.63 -16.00
C LEU A 958 -13.58 41.32 -16.61
N LYS A 959 -13.71 41.98 -17.77
CA LYS A 959 -12.60 42.74 -18.37
C LYS A 959 -12.44 44.16 -17.79
N PRO A 960 -13.52 44.90 -17.44
CA PRO A 960 -13.37 46.22 -16.85
C PRO A 960 -12.53 46.21 -15.56
N GLU A 961 -11.73 47.26 -15.36
CA GLU A 961 -10.95 47.46 -14.14
C GLU A 961 -11.86 47.76 -12.95
N GLU A 962 -11.36 47.49 -11.75
CA GLU A 962 -12.09 47.78 -10.51
C GLU A 962 -12.37 49.29 -10.39
N ASN A 963 -13.59 49.66 -10.02
CA ASN A 963 -14.07 51.06 -9.96
C ASN A 963 -14.13 51.82 -11.31
N SER A 964 -14.01 51.14 -12.45
CA SER A 964 -14.21 51.76 -13.77
C SER A 964 -15.67 52.17 -14.01
N SER A 965 -15.88 53.16 -14.88
CA SER A 965 -17.22 53.59 -15.32
C SER A 965 -18.00 52.45 -15.99
N GLU A 966 -17.29 51.62 -16.73
CA GLU A 966 -17.80 50.47 -17.48
C GLU A 966 -18.31 49.39 -16.52
N LEU A 967 -17.58 49.13 -15.41
CA LEU A 967 -18.05 48.22 -14.36
C LEU A 967 -19.28 48.76 -13.64
N GLN A 968 -19.29 50.06 -13.29
CA GLN A 968 -20.45 50.69 -12.65
C GLN A 968 -21.69 50.69 -13.56
N GLU A 969 -21.48 50.80 -14.87
CA GLU A 969 -22.55 50.72 -15.86
C GLU A 969 -23.14 49.31 -15.91
N ILE A 970 -22.31 48.27 -16.08
CA ILE A 970 -22.83 46.90 -16.19
C ILE A 970 -23.50 46.43 -14.89
N GLU A 971 -23.02 46.86 -13.72
CA GLU A 971 -23.69 46.62 -12.43
C GLU A 971 -25.06 47.30 -12.36
N ARG A 972 -25.19 48.51 -12.91
CA ARG A 972 -26.49 49.20 -13.03
C ARG A 972 -27.40 48.46 -13.99
N VAL A 973 -26.90 48.06 -15.16
CA VAL A 973 -27.66 47.31 -16.15
C VAL A 973 -28.15 45.98 -15.57
N ASN A 974 -27.33 45.24 -14.82
CA ASN A 974 -27.75 44.01 -14.13
C ASN A 974 -28.96 44.27 -13.22
N ARG A 975 -28.94 45.37 -12.45
CA ARG A 975 -30.06 45.77 -11.57
C ARG A 975 -31.28 46.23 -12.37
N ASP A 976 -31.09 46.90 -13.49
CA ASP A 976 -32.20 47.35 -14.33
C ASP A 976 -32.92 46.15 -14.99
N PHE A 977 -32.19 45.12 -15.43
CA PHE A 977 -32.77 43.85 -15.88
C PHE A 977 -33.66 43.22 -14.81
N GLN A 978 -33.17 43.17 -13.57
CA GLN A 978 -33.88 42.63 -12.41
C GLN A 978 -35.16 43.43 -12.08
N VAL A 979 -35.05 44.76 -12.01
CA VAL A 979 -36.14 45.67 -11.65
C VAL A 979 -37.22 45.68 -12.72
N GLU A 980 -36.86 45.85 -13.99
CA GLU A 980 -37.84 45.98 -15.07
C GLU A 980 -38.57 44.65 -15.34
N ALA A 981 -37.90 43.50 -15.20
CA ALA A 981 -38.56 42.19 -15.26
C ALA A 981 -39.59 42.01 -14.13
N LEU A 982 -39.24 42.40 -12.90
CA LEU A 982 -40.16 42.37 -11.77
C LEU A 982 -41.36 43.29 -12.00
N GLN A 983 -41.14 44.49 -12.55
CA GLN A 983 -42.21 45.43 -12.88
C GLN A 983 -43.17 44.84 -13.93
N LEU A 984 -42.65 44.20 -14.98
CA LEU A 984 -43.47 43.50 -15.98
C LEU A 984 -44.33 42.41 -15.32
N VAL A 985 -43.73 41.53 -14.51
CA VAL A 985 -44.45 40.43 -13.85
C VAL A 985 -45.52 40.95 -12.88
N ASN A 986 -45.25 42.05 -12.17
CA ASN A 986 -46.17 42.66 -11.20
C ASN A 986 -47.15 43.69 -11.80
N SER A 987 -47.07 43.94 -13.10
CA SER A 987 -47.91 44.94 -13.80
C SER A 987 -49.42 44.64 -13.74
N GLY A 988 -49.79 43.37 -13.52
CA GLY A 988 -51.17 42.88 -13.57
C GLY A 988 -51.66 42.48 -14.96
N LEU A 989 -50.80 42.55 -15.98
CA LEU A 989 -51.16 42.17 -17.36
C LEU A 989 -51.70 40.73 -17.47
N TYR A 990 -51.20 39.83 -16.62
CA TYR A 990 -51.51 38.39 -16.68
C TYR A 990 -52.47 37.91 -15.58
N GLU A 991 -53.21 38.82 -14.92
CA GLU A 991 -54.17 38.47 -13.86
C GLU A 991 -55.61 38.28 -14.36
N GLY A 992 -55.84 38.43 -15.66
CA GLY A 992 -57.19 38.33 -16.26
C GLY A 992 -57.76 36.92 -16.35
N ARG A 993 -56.96 35.89 -16.05
CA ARG A 993 -57.34 34.46 -16.11
C ARG A 993 -57.18 33.81 -14.74
N GLU A 994 -58.19 33.06 -14.31
CA GLU A 994 -58.08 32.23 -13.10
C GLU A 994 -57.09 31.09 -13.27
N ASP A 995 -56.94 30.56 -14.49
CA ASP A 995 -56.13 29.39 -14.77
C ASP A 995 -54.69 29.71 -15.20
N PHE A 996 -54.23 30.95 -14.98
CA PHE A 996 -52.89 31.40 -15.30
C PHE A 996 -52.31 32.23 -14.16
N ALA A 997 -51.08 31.93 -13.75
CA ALA A 997 -50.31 32.79 -12.85
C ALA A 997 -48.85 32.86 -13.28
N VAL A 998 -48.24 34.02 -13.10
CA VAL A 998 -46.79 34.22 -13.23
C VAL A 998 -46.25 34.79 -11.92
N ALA A 999 -45.13 34.27 -11.46
CA ALA A 999 -44.48 34.69 -10.22
C ALA A 999 -42.97 34.88 -10.43
N MET A 1000 -42.45 35.99 -9.92
CA MET A 1000 -41.01 36.25 -9.87
C MET A 1000 -40.38 35.48 -8.71
N GLN A 1001 -39.22 34.87 -8.95
CA GLN A 1001 -38.43 34.14 -7.96
C GLN A 1001 -37.08 34.86 -7.76
N PRO A 1002 -36.99 35.84 -6.83
CA PRO A 1002 -35.86 36.77 -6.71
C PRO A 1002 -34.66 36.23 -5.92
N PHE A 1003 -34.56 34.92 -5.66
CA PHE A 1003 -33.47 34.35 -4.85
C PHE A 1003 -32.06 34.59 -5.40
N PHE A 1004 -31.92 35.18 -6.59
CA PHE A 1004 -30.64 35.55 -7.19
C PHE A 1004 -30.29 37.05 -7.14
N ARG A 1005 -31.18 37.88 -6.59
CA ARG A 1005 -31.02 39.35 -6.58
C ARG A 1005 -29.81 39.82 -5.79
N ASN A 1006 -29.57 39.25 -4.61
CA ASN A 1006 -28.45 39.57 -3.71
C ASN A 1006 -27.63 38.30 -3.44
N THR A 1007 -27.08 37.69 -4.49
CA THR A 1007 -26.48 36.37 -4.35
C THR A 1007 -25.20 36.41 -3.53
N LEU A 1008 -25.15 35.59 -2.48
CA LEU A 1008 -23.96 35.44 -1.66
C LEU A 1008 -23.03 34.41 -2.32
N LEU A 1009 -21.80 34.83 -2.60
CA LEU A 1009 -20.76 33.93 -3.06
C LEU A 1009 -20.49 32.87 -1.96
N PRO A 1010 -20.53 31.56 -2.25
CA PRO A 1010 -20.11 30.57 -1.29
C PRO A 1010 -18.62 30.73 -0.99
N LEU A 1011 -18.27 30.78 0.30
CA LEU A 1011 -16.89 30.88 0.75
C LEU A 1011 -16.49 29.60 1.47
N ASP A 1012 -15.24 29.19 1.27
CA ASP A 1012 -14.62 28.08 1.98
C ASP A 1012 -14.24 28.48 3.42
N SER A 1013 -13.71 27.54 4.19
CA SER A 1013 -13.26 27.76 5.58
C SER A 1013 -12.14 28.81 5.70
N ASN A 1014 -11.49 29.18 4.60
CA ASN A 1014 -10.43 30.18 4.54
C ASN A 1014 -10.95 31.56 4.06
N GLY A 1015 -12.25 31.70 3.82
CA GLY A 1015 -12.87 32.92 3.32
C GLY A 1015 -12.62 33.19 1.82
N LYS A 1016 -12.21 32.18 1.04
CA LYS A 1016 -12.05 32.25 -0.42
C LYS A 1016 -13.28 31.68 -1.14
N PRO A 1017 -13.54 32.01 -2.42
CA PRO A 1017 -14.62 31.38 -3.18
C PRO A 1017 -14.55 29.85 -3.13
N ASP A 1018 -15.61 29.18 -2.67
CA ASP A 1018 -15.70 27.72 -2.67
C ASP A 1018 -16.04 27.23 -4.08
N LEU A 1019 -14.99 26.80 -4.80
CA LEU A 1019 -15.09 26.37 -6.19
C LEU A 1019 -15.87 25.07 -6.37
N SER A 1020 -16.17 24.32 -5.31
CA SER A 1020 -16.93 23.07 -5.42
C SER A 1020 -18.40 23.26 -5.82
N PHE A 1021 -18.95 24.47 -5.68
CA PHE A 1021 -20.27 24.84 -6.20
C PHE A 1021 -20.27 25.12 -7.72
N PHE A 1022 -19.10 25.21 -8.35
CA PHE A 1022 -18.93 25.60 -9.74
C PHE A 1022 -18.33 24.45 -10.57
N ALA A 1023 -18.61 24.46 -11.87
CA ALA A 1023 -18.00 23.57 -12.84
C ALA A 1023 -16.55 23.99 -13.14
N ALA A 1024 -15.80 23.18 -13.90
CA ALA A 1024 -14.40 23.47 -14.24
C ALA A 1024 -14.17 24.79 -15.01
N ASP A 1025 -15.19 25.40 -15.61
CA ASP A 1025 -15.07 26.74 -16.22
C ASP A 1025 -15.23 27.89 -15.22
N CYS A 1026 -15.56 27.58 -13.97
CA CYS A 1026 -15.83 28.53 -12.88
C CYS A 1026 -16.94 29.54 -13.20
N PHE A 1027 -17.82 29.21 -14.15
CA PHE A 1027 -18.93 30.05 -14.59
C PHE A 1027 -20.26 29.31 -14.41
N HIS A 1028 -20.36 28.07 -14.91
CA HIS A 1028 -21.52 27.22 -14.65
C HIS A 1028 -21.43 26.60 -13.25
N PHE A 1029 -22.57 26.17 -12.72
CA PHE A 1029 -22.63 25.48 -11.44
C PHE A 1029 -22.29 23.98 -11.59
N SER A 1030 -21.73 23.39 -10.54
CA SER A 1030 -21.63 21.93 -10.42
C SER A 1030 -22.99 21.33 -10.01
N ALA A 1031 -23.11 20.01 -9.94
CA ALA A 1031 -24.30 19.35 -9.40
C ALA A 1031 -24.66 19.82 -7.98
N ARG A 1032 -23.66 20.23 -7.18
CA ARG A 1032 -23.84 20.88 -5.87
C ARG A 1032 -24.56 22.21 -6.01
N GLY A 1033 -24.03 23.10 -6.86
CA GLY A 1033 -24.62 24.42 -7.08
C GLY A 1033 -26.02 24.35 -7.69
N TYR A 1034 -26.25 23.44 -8.65
CA TYR A 1034 -27.58 23.21 -9.22
C TYR A 1034 -28.58 22.66 -8.19
N ALA A 1035 -28.17 21.80 -7.26
CA ALA A 1035 -29.04 21.35 -6.18
C ALA A 1035 -29.50 22.50 -5.27
N GLU A 1036 -28.59 23.43 -4.94
CA GLU A 1036 -28.94 24.61 -4.15
C GLU A 1036 -29.85 25.58 -4.90
N MET A 1037 -29.70 25.71 -6.23
CA MET A 1037 -30.64 26.47 -7.06
C MET A 1037 -32.05 25.86 -7.04
N ALA A 1038 -32.16 24.53 -7.10
CA ALA A 1038 -33.43 23.84 -7.04
C ALA A 1038 -34.13 24.03 -5.68
N ALA A 1039 -33.37 23.94 -4.58
CA ALA A 1039 -33.88 24.18 -3.23
C ALA A 1039 -34.35 25.64 -3.04
N ALA A 1040 -33.57 26.60 -3.55
CA ALA A 1040 -33.93 28.01 -3.49
C ALA A 1040 -35.22 28.27 -4.28
N LEU A 1041 -35.34 27.78 -5.52
CA LEU A 1041 -36.55 27.91 -6.33
C LEU A 1041 -37.78 27.34 -5.62
N TRP A 1042 -37.68 26.12 -5.10
CA TRP A 1042 -38.78 25.47 -4.39
C TRP A 1042 -39.25 26.31 -3.18
N ASN A 1043 -38.32 26.74 -2.34
CA ASN A 1043 -38.64 27.53 -1.16
C ASN A 1043 -39.30 28.86 -1.53
N ASN A 1044 -38.80 29.51 -2.58
CA ASN A 1044 -39.32 30.79 -3.06
C ASN A 1044 -40.73 30.65 -3.65
N MET A 1045 -41.08 29.52 -4.27
CA MET A 1045 -42.45 29.23 -4.71
C MET A 1045 -43.47 29.15 -3.56
N LEU A 1046 -43.04 28.79 -2.36
CA LEU A 1046 -43.89 28.69 -1.17
C LEU A 1046 -43.98 30.00 -0.37
N GLU A 1047 -43.13 30.99 -0.67
CA GLU A 1047 -43.09 32.28 0.02
C GLU A 1047 -44.05 33.30 -0.61
N PRO A 1048 -44.85 34.02 0.20
CA PRO A 1048 -45.74 35.06 -0.31
C PRO A 1048 -45.02 36.11 -1.15
N VAL A 1049 -45.66 36.57 -2.23
CA VAL A 1049 -45.14 37.66 -3.07
C VAL A 1049 -45.00 38.93 -2.22
N GLY A 1050 -43.80 39.52 -2.23
CA GLY A 1050 -43.39 40.62 -1.34
C GLY A 1050 -42.55 40.18 -0.14
N GLU A 1051 -42.65 38.91 0.26
CA GLU A 1051 -41.89 38.30 1.37
C GLU A 1051 -40.88 37.24 0.88
N LYS A 1052 -40.78 37.05 -0.44
CA LYS A 1052 -39.84 36.11 -1.07
C LYS A 1052 -38.40 36.45 -0.71
N GLN A 1053 -37.62 35.43 -0.36
CA GLN A 1053 -36.20 35.54 -0.15
C GLN A 1053 -35.50 36.02 -1.43
N THR A 1054 -34.64 37.02 -1.29
CA THR A 1054 -33.97 37.71 -2.42
C THR A 1054 -32.51 37.32 -2.60
N TYR A 1055 -32.05 36.28 -1.91
CA TYR A 1055 -30.69 35.77 -1.97
C TYR A 1055 -30.68 34.25 -1.91
N ASN A 1056 -29.65 33.63 -2.48
CA ASN A 1056 -29.42 32.20 -2.36
C ASN A 1056 -28.28 31.99 -1.38
N ASN A 1057 -28.51 31.12 -0.39
CA ASN A 1057 -27.45 30.67 0.49
C ASN A 1057 -26.91 29.34 -0.06
N PHE A 1058 -25.78 29.41 -0.78
CA PHE A 1058 -25.04 28.27 -1.29
C PHE A 1058 -24.31 27.53 -0.15
N THR A 1059 -25.10 26.88 0.71
CA THR A 1059 -24.62 25.98 1.77
C THR A 1059 -25.40 24.69 1.66
N HIS A 1060 -24.74 23.55 1.51
CA HIS A 1060 -25.50 22.30 1.39
C HIS A 1060 -26.07 21.88 2.75
N ASP A 1061 -27.40 21.85 2.85
CA ASP A 1061 -28.15 21.35 4.01
C ASP A 1061 -29.34 20.55 3.48
N ARG A 1062 -29.35 19.25 3.78
CA ARG A 1062 -30.39 18.33 3.32
C ARG A 1062 -31.77 18.72 3.84
N SER A 1063 -31.86 19.39 4.99
CA SER A 1063 -33.11 19.78 5.63
C SER A 1063 -33.69 21.13 5.15
N LYS A 1064 -33.02 21.81 4.21
CA LYS A 1064 -33.36 23.18 3.78
C LYS A 1064 -34.74 23.34 3.12
N LEU A 1065 -35.31 22.26 2.58
CA LEU A 1065 -36.57 22.35 1.85
C LEU A 1065 -37.75 22.63 2.78
N LYS A 1066 -38.50 23.69 2.48
CA LYS A 1066 -39.71 24.06 3.20
C LYS A 1066 -40.87 23.16 2.80
N CYS A 1067 -41.73 22.85 3.78
CA CYS A 1067 -42.99 22.17 3.55
C CYS A 1067 -44.15 23.17 3.47
N PRO A 1068 -45.10 22.99 2.53
CA PRO A 1068 -46.42 23.61 2.64
C PRO A 1068 -47.09 23.23 3.97
N ASN A 1069 -47.92 24.10 4.52
CA ASN A 1069 -48.67 23.85 5.75
C ASN A 1069 -50.15 24.22 5.60
N GLN A 1070 -50.97 23.85 6.58
CA GLN A 1070 -52.43 24.08 6.54
C GLN A 1070 -52.82 25.56 6.40
N GLU A 1071 -51.99 26.50 6.88
CA GLU A 1071 -52.26 27.94 6.78
C GLU A 1071 -51.91 28.50 5.39
N LYS A 1072 -50.87 27.95 4.75
CA LYS A 1072 -50.38 28.36 3.42
C LYS A 1072 -50.11 27.12 2.54
N PRO A 1073 -51.16 26.42 2.06
CA PRO A 1073 -51.00 25.16 1.32
C PRO A 1073 -50.70 25.36 -0.18
N PHE A 1074 -50.83 26.58 -0.70
CA PHE A 1074 -50.76 26.87 -2.12
C PHE A 1074 -49.41 27.44 -2.56
N LEU A 1075 -49.07 27.25 -3.83
CA LEU A 1075 -47.99 28.00 -4.47
C LEU A 1075 -48.33 29.49 -4.46
N SER A 1076 -47.35 30.31 -4.07
CA SER A 1076 -47.58 31.73 -3.83
C SER A 1076 -47.63 32.53 -5.13
N THR A 1077 -48.78 33.16 -5.36
CA THR A 1077 -49.10 34.07 -6.46
C THR A 1077 -49.35 35.47 -5.92
N LEU A 1078 -49.36 36.49 -6.78
CA LEU A 1078 -49.69 37.88 -6.38
C LEU A 1078 -51.01 37.97 -5.60
N ARG A 1079 -52.02 37.21 -6.05
CA ARG A 1079 -53.38 37.26 -5.49
C ARG A 1079 -53.51 36.58 -4.14
N ASN A 1080 -53.04 35.33 -4.00
CA ASN A 1080 -53.14 34.61 -2.73
C ASN A 1080 -52.12 35.07 -1.67
N SER A 1081 -51.18 35.96 -2.04
CA SER A 1081 -50.25 36.62 -1.12
C SER A 1081 -50.79 37.93 -0.53
N GLY A 1082 -51.94 38.44 -0.98
CA GLY A 1082 -52.54 39.68 -0.45
C GLY A 1082 -51.86 40.98 -0.88
N PHE A 1083 -50.91 40.94 -1.82
CA PHE A 1083 -50.08 42.09 -2.25
C PHE A 1083 -50.88 43.26 -2.85
N ARG A 1084 -52.15 43.06 -3.24
CA ARG A 1084 -53.04 44.11 -3.78
C ARG A 1084 -54.18 44.55 -2.85
N ASN A 1085 -54.25 44.05 -1.62
CA ASN A 1085 -55.23 44.50 -0.62
C ASN A 1085 -54.75 45.69 0.24
N SER A 1086 -53.56 46.21 -0.01
CA SER A 1086 -53.04 47.42 0.62
C SER A 1086 -53.10 48.60 -0.34
N ASP A 1087 -53.96 49.57 -0.04
CA ASP A 1087 -53.98 50.89 -0.69
C ASP A 1087 -52.58 51.53 -0.60
N VAL A 1088 -51.84 51.55 -1.70
CA VAL A 1088 -50.55 52.24 -1.78
C VAL A 1088 -50.83 53.74 -1.95
N ASN A 1089 -50.95 54.44 -0.82
CA ASN A 1089 -50.76 55.89 -0.77
C ASN A 1089 -49.32 56.19 -1.18
N LEU A 1090 -49.13 56.69 -2.40
CA LEU A 1090 -47.89 57.33 -2.85
C LEU A 1090 -47.70 58.66 -2.11
N GLU A 1091 -47.21 58.61 -0.86
CA GLU A 1091 -46.54 59.76 -0.25
C GLU A 1091 -45.03 59.49 -0.18
N LYS A 1092 -44.31 60.27 -0.98
CA LYS A 1092 -42.85 60.44 -0.92
C LYS A 1092 -42.42 60.75 0.52
N THR A 1093 -41.96 59.74 1.24
CA THR A 1093 -41.27 59.92 2.52
C THR A 1093 -39.80 59.54 2.36
N LYS A 1094 -38.95 60.49 2.75
CA LYS A 1094 -37.48 60.42 2.71
C LYS A 1094 -36.97 59.18 3.45
N PRO A 1095 -35.81 58.61 3.05
CA PRO A 1095 -35.25 57.43 3.69
C PRO A 1095 -34.94 57.74 5.15
N SER A 1096 -35.62 57.03 6.06
CA SER A 1096 -35.27 56.99 7.47
C SER A 1096 -33.97 56.21 7.61
N VAL A 1097 -32.95 56.87 8.17
CA VAL A 1097 -31.66 56.26 8.48
C VAL A 1097 -31.89 55.13 9.49
N PRO A 1098 -31.42 53.90 9.22
CA PRO A 1098 -31.57 52.78 10.13
C PRO A 1098 -30.91 53.06 11.48
N TYR A 1099 -31.55 52.64 12.58
CA TYR A 1099 -31.08 52.81 13.96
C TYR A 1099 -29.65 52.24 14.19
N TRP A 1100 -29.21 51.28 13.37
CA TRP A 1100 -27.85 50.72 13.43
C TRP A 1100 -26.76 51.71 12.96
N ALA A 1101 -27.06 52.62 12.03
CA ALA A 1101 -26.09 53.62 11.55
C ALA A 1101 -25.75 54.65 12.63
N VAL A 1102 -26.69 54.92 13.56
CA VAL A 1102 -26.47 55.79 14.72
C VAL A 1102 -25.56 55.11 15.76
N ILE A 1103 -25.68 53.79 15.92
CA ILE A 1103 -24.86 53.00 16.85
C ILE A 1103 -23.41 52.88 16.31
N VAL A 1104 -23.23 52.65 15.02
CA VAL A 1104 -21.90 52.57 14.40
C VAL A 1104 -21.18 53.92 14.43
N ALA A 1105 -21.90 55.03 14.22
CA ALA A 1105 -21.33 56.37 14.36
C ALA A 1105 -20.96 56.71 15.82
N ALA A 1106 -21.75 56.23 16.81
CA ALA A 1106 -21.47 56.45 18.22
C ALA A 1106 -20.26 55.64 18.73
N VAL A 1107 -20.09 54.39 18.26
CA VAL A 1107 -18.94 53.55 18.64
C VAL A 1107 -17.67 53.99 17.91
N GLY A 1108 -17.77 54.41 16.64
CA GLY A 1108 -16.65 54.97 15.88
C GLY A 1108 -16.13 56.31 16.45
N GLY A 1109 -17.03 57.17 16.95
CA GLY A 1109 -16.65 58.45 17.55
C GLY A 1109 -15.89 58.32 18.89
N VAL A 1110 -16.19 57.31 19.69
CA VAL A 1110 -15.52 57.07 20.99
C VAL A 1110 -14.11 56.48 20.81
N LEU A 1111 -13.90 55.68 19.76
CA LEU A 1111 -12.59 55.09 19.46
C LEU A 1111 -11.62 56.08 18.81
N VAL A 1112 -12.11 57.05 18.02
CA VAL A 1112 -11.26 58.10 17.42
C VAL A 1112 -10.95 59.24 18.41
N GLY A 1113 -11.83 59.50 19.38
CA GLY A 1113 -11.60 60.50 20.45
C GLY A 1113 -10.64 60.05 21.56
N SER A 1114 -10.21 58.78 21.58
CA SER A 1114 -9.25 58.25 22.57
C SER A 1114 -7.82 58.12 22.02
N LEU A 1115 -7.60 58.54 20.76
CA LEU A 1115 -6.31 58.51 20.05
C LEU A 1115 -5.91 59.87 19.46
N LEU A 1116 -6.52 60.97 19.94
CA LEU A 1116 -6.12 62.35 19.68
C LEU A 1116 -5.84 63.11 20.98
#